data_AF-A0A2V7ADH9-F1
#
_entry.id   AF-A0A2V7ADH9-F1
#
_cell.length_a   1.000
_cell.length_b   1.000
_cell.length_c   1.000
_cell.angle_alpha   90.00
_cell.angle_beta   90.00
_cell.angle_gamma   90.00
#
_symmetry.space_group_name_H-M   'P 1'
#
loop_
_entity.id
_entity.type
_entity.pdbx_description
1 polymer ?
#
loop_
_entity_poly.entity_id
_entity_poly.type
_entity_poly.pdbx_seq_one_letter_code
_entity_poly.pdbx_strand_id
1 'polypeptide(L)'
;MRALIVGLLFASAWLAAPTPIEALSVQEAILRVKPAVVLITAEVGADVTLNCGRGPTTVTPPPFRETGTGWFVDGRGFIITNAHVIDPAFRLPAWVIHELKKKAIDEACVVPQLRARGFMVGARPEVEEEIRRDAIGRALAGAKVEAQPQITVLLSNGAKLKAEVKKFSPLLLLDNAGKPLPGSGRDLALLRVPEGEYPAIGLAKREPQIGDAVHILGFPGVVLSHELLNQSATLEASVTNGAVSGIKQDQIGQDLVQTDASASHGNSGGPAIGDEATLVGVMVAVTLSASGAPVQGFNFLIPARDVANFLQGTEVKKPGDSKFNAVWAAAIELFFDGHYKASVAKLTEADKLVPNLVDVKHTLEKADRLAKNPPPQPFPWALATLGVTLASVGVYGGMWGKRWWKNRFRVVPTQVIGFIERGLNPVLLDVRTKADFETSPLRLPGSIRLAPEEADKAPLNIEPTQMIVTYCTSPEEATSERVAALLRQRGYKHVRILKGGLGGWTNARLPVEGKSALPSIGLEIYKNLSLGDIERRTFKRGEIIFKEGDDARDEAFVIHSGTVEIRRSFDGVEKVLNRIGEGEPLGEIGLFRKGPRSATAVAAEDVELLVIKDERLEWLVRNRPQLAIELLRRLSNLVVATDQERAQAPSVR
;
A
#
# COMPACT_ATOMS: atom_id res chain seq x y z
N MET A 1 -3.25 24.46 24.09
CA MET A 1 -2.64 23.32 24.81
C MET A 1 -3.63 22.25 25.24
N ARG A 2 -4.88 22.58 25.63
CA ARG A 2 -5.86 21.56 26.06
C ARG A 2 -6.45 20.68 24.94
N ALA A 3 -6.47 21.16 23.69
CA ALA A 3 -6.98 20.38 22.54
C ALA A 3 -6.03 19.29 22.02
N LEU A 4 -4.72 19.35 22.36
CA LEU A 4 -3.72 18.38 21.89
C LEU A 4 -3.60 17.14 22.82
N ILE A 5 -4.00 17.26 24.08
CA ILE A 5 -3.91 16.19 25.08
C ILE A 5 -5.11 15.23 24.98
N VAL A 6 -6.27 15.73 24.57
CA VAL A 6 -7.49 14.90 24.38
C VAL A 6 -7.37 14.00 23.14
N GLY A 7 -6.66 14.44 22.09
CA GLY A 7 -6.41 13.63 20.89
C GLY A 7 -5.47 12.44 21.12
N LEU A 8 -4.53 12.53 22.08
CA LEU A 8 -3.61 11.44 22.42
C LEU A 8 -4.24 10.38 23.34
N LEU A 9 -5.25 10.74 24.13
CA LEU A 9 -5.98 9.79 24.98
C LEU A 9 -6.99 8.93 24.20
N PHE A 10 -7.54 9.43 23.08
CA PHE A 10 -8.40 8.63 22.20
C PHE A 10 -7.63 7.65 21.30
N ALA A 11 -6.35 7.89 21.03
CA ALA A 11 -5.51 7.00 20.22
C ALA A 11 -5.02 5.76 20.99
N SER A 12 -4.96 5.81 22.32
CA SER A 12 -4.52 4.67 23.16
C SER A 12 -5.65 3.68 23.49
N ALA A 13 -6.91 4.11 23.40
CA ALA A 13 -8.07 3.25 23.65
C ALA A 13 -8.42 2.31 22.46
N TRP A 14 -7.82 2.52 21.28
CA TRP A 14 -7.99 1.67 20.09
C TRP A 14 -6.99 0.50 20.02
N LEU A 15 -6.10 0.35 21.00
CA LEU A 15 -5.08 -0.72 21.02
C LEU A 15 -5.44 -1.91 21.92
N ALA A 16 -6.65 -1.95 22.46
CA ALA A 16 -7.14 -3.03 23.31
C ALA A 16 -8.51 -3.56 22.84
N ALA A 17 -8.74 -3.61 21.53
CA ALA A 17 -9.76 -4.52 21.03
C ALA A 17 -9.27 -5.96 21.32
N PRO A 18 -10.06 -6.83 21.97
CA PRO A 18 -9.74 -8.25 22.00
C PRO A 18 -9.58 -8.71 20.55
N THR A 19 -8.43 -9.27 20.21
CA THR A 19 -8.25 -9.95 18.93
C THR A 19 -9.38 -10.98 18.82
N PRO A 20 -10.27 -10.90 17.81
CA PRO A 20 -11.19 -11.99 17.57
C PRO A 20 -10.35 -13.25 17.45
N ILE A 21 -10.78 -14.35 18.07
CA ILE A 21 -10.20 -15.67 17.80
C ILE A 21 -10.32 -15.83 16.28
N GLU A 22 -9.19 -15.74 15.59
CA GLU A 22 -9.18 -15.74 14.14
C GLU A 22 -9.70 -17.12 13.72
N ALA A 23 -10.79 -17.15 12.95
CA ALA A 23 -11.33 -18.40 12.45
C ALA A 23 -10.24 -19.11 11.65
N LEU A 24 -10.09 -20.43 11.83
CA LEU A 24 -9.08 -21.20 11.11
C LEU A 24 -9.25 -20.94 9.61
N SER A 25 -8.12 -20.78 8.90
CA SER A 25 -8.20 -20.78 7.44
C SER A 25 -8.71 -22.14 6.95
N VAL A 26 -9.37 -22.18 5.79
CA VAL A 26 -9.84 -23.44 5.17
C VAL A 26 -8.70 -24.45 5.04
N GLN A 27 -7.52 -23.97 4.64
CA GLN A 27 -6.34 -24.83 4.51
C GLN A 27 -5.90 -25.41 5.86
N GLU A 28 -5.93 -24.61 6.91
CA GLU A 28 -5.59 -25.05 8.26
C GLU A 28 -6.59 -26.10 8.79
N ALA A 29 -7.89 -25.86 8.61
CA ALA A 29 -8.93 -26.80 9.02
C ALA A 29 -8.76 -28.16 8.33
N ILE A 30 -8.49 -28.16 7.02
CA ILE A 30 -8.23 -29.37 6.24
C ILE A 30 -6.97 -30.09 6.74
N LEU A 31 -5.85 -29.36 6.91
CA LEU A 31 -4.58 -29.98 7.33
C LEU A 31 -4.67 -30.60 8.72
N ARG A 32 -5.48 -30.04 9.63
CA ARG A 32 -5.68 -30.60 10.97
C ARG A 32 -6.34 -31.99 10.96
N VAL A 33 -7.18 -32.29 9.97
CA VAL A 33 -7.95 -33.56 9.94
C VAL A 33 -7.53 -34.55 8.86
N LYS A 34 -6.98 -34.08 7.73
CA LYS A 34 -6.66 -34.91 6.56
C LYS A 34 -5.81 -36.15 6.88
N PRO A 35 -4.83 -36.11 7.81
CA PRO A 35 -4.08 -37.30 8.18
C PRO A 35 -4.92 -38.45 8.79
N ALA A 36 -6.10 -38.15 9.33
CA ALA A 36 -7.03 -39.12 9.91
C ALA A 36 -7.88 -39.87 8.87
N VAL A 37 -7.86 -39.43 7.61
CA VAL A 37 -8.67 -40.00 6.54
C VAL A 37 -7.94 -41.17 5.88
N VAL A 38 -8.66 -42.27 5.64
CA VAL A 38 -8.09 -43.54 5.19
C VAL A 38 -8.91 -44.14 4.05
N LEU A 39 -8.25 -44.89 3.18
CA LEU A 39 -8.92 -45.66 2.13
C LEU A 39 -9.34 -47.01 2.70
N ILE A 40 -10.63 -47.32 2.60
CA ILE A 40 -11.21 -48.60 3.00
C ILE A 40 -11.37 -49.48 1.76
N THR A 41 -10.94 -50.73 1.85
CA THR A 41 -11.18 -51.73 0.80
C THR A 41 -11.81 -52.97 1.41
N ALA A 42 -13.04 -53.27 0.98
CA ALA A 42 -13.70 -54.53 1.20
C ALA A 42 -13.40 -55.46 0.02
N GLU A 43 -12.65 -56.53 0.26
CA GLU A 43 -12.27 -57.49 -0.75
C GLU A 43 -12.83 -58.86 -0.42
N VAL A 44 -13.39 -59.54 -1.42
CA VAL A 44 -13.83 -60.93 -1.31
C VAL A 44 -13.11 -61.74 -2.37
N GLY A 45 -12.02 -62.40 -1.97
CA GLY A 45 -11.44 -63.50 -2.74
C GLY A 45 -12.29 -64.75 -2.60
N ALA A 46 -12.17 -65.69 -3.53
CA ALA A 46 -12.81 -66.99 -3.39
C ALA A 46 -12.12 -68.05 -4.24
N ASP A 47 -12.20 -69.31 -3.79
CA ASP A 47 -12.00 -70.47 -4.63
C ASP A 47 -13.36 -71.01 -5.08
N VAL A 48 -13.53 -71.21 -6.39
CA VAL A 48 -14.80 -71.62 -6.98
C VAL A 48 -14.64 -72.95 -7.71
N THR A 49 -15.33 -73.97 -7.22
CA THR A 49 -15.41 -75.28 -7.86
C THR A 49 -16.67 -75.38 -8.71
N LEU A 50 -16.53 -75.63 -10.02
CA LEU A 50 -17.62 -75.70 -10.98
C LEU A 50 -17.34 -76.75 -12.06
N ASN A 51 -18.35 -77.13 -12.85
CA ASN A 51 -18.20 -78.11 -13.91
C ASN A 51 -18.66 -77.52 -15.26
N CYS A 52 -17.71 -77.35 -16.18
CA CYS A 52 -17.97 -76.84 -17.52
C CYS A 52 -18.41 -77.94 -18.53
N GLY A 53 -18.68 -79.16 -18.05
CA GLY A 53 -19.01 -80.34 -18.87
C GLY A 53 -17.87 -81.36 -19.03
N ARG A 54 -16.71 -81.14 -18.40
CA ARG A 54 -15.53 -82.04 -18.46
C ARG A 54 -15.10 -82.59 -17.09
N GLY A 55 -15.93 -82.40 -16.07
CA GLY A 55 -15.65 -82.75 -14.69
C GLY A 55 -15.49 -81.51 -13.79
N PRO A 56 -15.37 -81.70 -12.47
CA PRO A 56 -15.18 -80.59 -11.53
C PRO A 56 -13.80 -79.95 -11.70
N THR A 57 -13.77 -78.62 -11.77
CA THR A 57 -12.56 -77.80 -11.81
C THR A 57 -12.67 -76.69 -10.79
N THR A 58 -11.59 -76.39 -10.09
CA THR A 58 -11.49 -75.25 -9.17
C THR A 58 -10.67 -74.13 -9.79
N VAL A 59 -11.16 -72.90 -9.72
CA VAL A 59 -10.47 -71.68 -10.14
C VAL A 59 -10.59 -70.59 -9.09
N THR A 60 -9.63 -69.67 -9.08
CA THR A 60 -9.58 -68.53 -8.16
C THR A 60 -9.82 -67.24 -8.97
N PRO A 61 -11.08 -66.83 -9.19
CA PRO A 61 -11.40 -65.67 -10.03
C PRO A 61 -10.84 -64.37 -9.42
N PRO A 62 -10.70 -63.30 -10.24
CA PRO A 62 -10.37 -61.97 -9.72
C PRO A 62 -11.33 -61.54 -8.61
N PRO A 63 -10.82 -61.09 -7.45
CA PRO A 63 -11.65 -60.84 -6.27
C PRO A 63 -12.70 -59.77 -6.55
N PHE A 64 -13.79 -59.81 -5.81
CA PHE A 64 -14.69 -58.68 -5.72
C PHE A 64 -14.04 -57.61 -4.83
N ARG A 65 -14.04 -56.35 -5.27
CA ARG A 65 -13.48 -55.23 -4.52
C ARG A 65 -14.47 -54.08 -4.52
N GLU A 66 -14.73 -53.57 -3.33
CA GLU A 66 -15.40 -52.31 -3.12
C GLU A 66 -14.50 -51.40 -2.30
N THR A 67 -14.41 -50.14 -2.72
CA THR A 67 -13.57 -49.13 -2.08
C THR A 67 -14.41 -47.97 -1.63
N GLY A 68 -14.12 -47.48 -0.44
CA GLY A 68 -14.71 -46.25 0.08
C GLY A 68 -13.71 -45.51 0.95
N THR A 69 -14.20 -44.49 1.63
CA THR A 69 -13.42 -43.71 2.56
C THR A 69 -13.80 -44.09 3.99
N GLY A 70 -12.87 -43.93 4.92
CA GLY A 70 -13.14 -43.94 6.35
C GLY A 70 -12.27 -42.89 7.04
N TRP A 71 -12.48 -42.72 8.34
CA TRP A 71 -11.60 -41.89 9.15
C TRP A 71 -11.53 -42.40 10.58
N PHE A 72 -10.39 -42.16 11.22
CA PHE A 72 -10.23 -42.45 12.63
C PHE A 72 -11.12 -41.52 13.48
N VAL A 73 -12.02 -42.11 14.26
CA VAL A 73 -12.88 -41.39 15.20
C VAL A 73 -12.20 -41.22 16.55
N ASP A 74 -11.21 -42.05 16.88
CA ASP A 74 -10.30 -41.83 18.00
C ASP A 74 -8.89 -42.31 17.68
N GLY A 75 -7.91 -41.86 18.47
CA GLY A 75 -6.51 -42.15 18.25
C GLY A 75 -6.08 -43.56 18.64
N ARG A 76 -6.99 -44.39 19.15
CA ARG A 76 -6.66 -45.77 19.54
C ARG A 76 -6.77 -46.74 18.38
N GLY A 77 -7.39 -46.34 17.27
CA GLY A 77 -7.59 -47.19 16.08
C GLY A 77 -9.05 -47.54 15.77
N PHE A 78 -10.02 -46.76 16.27
CA PHE A 78 -11.42 -46.91 15.85
C PHE A 78 -11.71 -46.04 14.62
N ILE A 79 -12.39 -46.60 13.63
CA ILE A 79 -12.66 -45.95 12.34
C ILE A 79 -14.16 -45.97 12.05
N ILE A 80 -14.69 -44.86 11.55
CA ILE A 80 -16.04 -44.82 10.96
C ILE A 80 -15.94 -44.87 9.44
N THR A 81 -16.89 -45.57 8.82
CA THR A 81 -17.17 -45.57 7.38
C THR A 81 -18.67 -45.87 7.18
N ASN A 82 -19.14 -45.92 5.93
CA ASN A 82 -20.49 -46.39 5.66
C ASN A 82 -20.59 -47.91 5.76
N ALA A 83 -21.76 -48.40 6.12
CA ALA A 83 -22.01 -49.83 6.21
C ALA A 83 -21.98 -50.48 4.83
N HIS A 84 -22.52 -49.84 3.79
CA HIS A 84 -22.48 -50.40 2.43
C HIS A 84 -21.06 -50.61 1.89
N VAL A 85 -20.09 -49.78 2.28
CA VAL A 85 -18.68 -49.91 1.83
C VAL A 85 -18.06 -51.24 2.27
N ILE A 86 -18.44 -51.72 3.45
CA ILE A 86 -17.89 -52.96 4.03
C ILE A 86 -18.86 -54.14 3.99
N ASP A 87 -20.10 -53.91 3.59
CA ASP A 87 -21.15 -54.92 3.47
C ASP A 87 -20.75 -56.14 2.63
N PRO A 88 -20.12 -55.98 1.45
CA PRO A 88 -19.73 -57.11 0.61
C PRO A 88 -18.83 -58.12 1.32
N ALA A 89 -17.88 -57.63 2.13
CA ALA A 89 -16.96 -58.48 2.87
C ALA A 89 -17.49 -58.90 4.25
N PHE A 90 -18.40 -58.13 4.86
CA PHE A 90 -18.90 -58.42 6.19
C PHE A 90 -20.07 -59.40 6.20
N ARG A 91 -21.15 -59.10 5.44
CA ARG A 91 -22.35 -59.96 5.40
C ARG A 91 -22.34 -60.95 4.25
N LEU A 92 -21.43 -60.80 3.28
CA LEU A 92 -21.33 -61.66 2.09
C LEU A 92 -22.69 -61.87 1.39
N PRO A 93 -23.34 -60.79 0.92
CA PRO A 93 -24.66 -60.90 0.31
C PRO A 93 -24.62 -61.77 -0.95
N ALA A 94 -25.74 -62.42 -1.27
CA ALA A 94 -25.82 -63.43 -2.33
C ALA A 94 -25.38 -62.92 -3.71
N TRP A 95 -25.56 -61.62 -3.99
CA TRP A 95 -25.15 -61.02 -5.25
C TRP A 95 -23.62 -61.00 -5.41
N VAL A 96 -22.82 -60.84 -4.34
CA VAL A 96 -21.35 -60.91 -4.40
C VAL A 96 -20.91 -62.32 -4.78
N ILE A 97 -21.50 -63.32 -4.14
CA ILE A 97 -21.24 -64.73 -4.45
C ILE A 97 -21.62 -65.04 -5.90
N HIS A 98 -22.75 -64.52 -6.36
CA HIS A 98 -23.20 -64.68 -7.74
C HIS A 98 -22.22 -64.04 -8.75
N GLU A 99 -21.70 -62.85 -8.48
CA GLU A 99 -20.70 -62.20 -9.31
C GLU A 99 -19.36 -62.98 -9.34
N LEU A 100 -18.91 -63.50 -8.20
CA LEU A 100 -17.73 -64.36 -8.14
C LEU A 100 -17.92 -65.65 -8.95
N LYS A 101 -19.11 -66.26 -8.91
CA LYS A 101 -19.43 -67.41 -9.76
C LYS A 101 -19.38 -67.07 -11.24
N LYS A 102 -19.93 -65.92 -11.66
CA LYS A 102 -19.86 -65.47 -13.06
C LYS A 102 -18.41 -65.32 -13.53
N LYS A 103 -17.59 -64.62 -12.75
CA LYS A 103 -16.15 -64.45 -13.05
C LYS A 103 -15.43 -65.80 -13.16
N ALA A 104 -15.73 -66.73 -12.25
CA ALA A 104 -15.16 -68.08 -12.30
C ALA A 104 -15.60 -68.85 -13.54
N ILE A 105 -16.87 -68.72 -13.96
CA ILE A 105 -17.39 -69.34 -15.19
C ILE A 105 -16.71 -68.75 -16.42
N ASP A 106 -16.52 -67.43 -16.46
CA ASP A 106 -15.81 -66.78 -17.56
C ASP A 106 -14.39 -67.34 -17.69
N GLU A 107 -13.65 -67.45 -16.58
CA GLU A 107 -12.28 -67.95 -16.56
C GLU A 107 -12.17 -69.46 -16.85
N ALA A 108 -13.02 -70.28 -16.23
CA ALA A 108 -12.94 -71.73 -16.31
C ALA A 108 -13.64 -72.33 -17.54
N CYS A 109 -14.72 -71.71 -18.02
CA CYS A 109 -15.54 -72.25 -19.10
C CYS A 109 -15.44 -71.43 -20.39
N VAL A 110 -15.53 -70.11 -20.32
CA VAL A 110 -15.63 -69.25 -21.51
C VAL A 110 -14.28 -69.08 -22.20
N VAL A 111 -13.25 -68.64 -21.46
CA VAL A 111 -11.91 -68.38 -22.00
C VAL A 111 -11.30 -69.62 -22.68
N PRO A 112 -11.37 -70.84 -22.11
CA PRO A 112 -10.86 -72.03 -22.79
C PRO A 112 -11.63 -72.37 -24.07
N GLN A 113 -12.94 -72.14 -24.12
CA GLN A 113 -13.75 -72.38 -25.33
C GLN A 113 -13.45 -71.36 -26.42
N LEU A 114 -13.26 -70.08 -26.07
CA LEU A 114 -12.82 -69.06 -27.02
C LEU A 114 -11.46 -69.41 -27.62
N ARG A 115 -10.48 -69.78 -26.76
CA ARG A 115 -9.15 -70.21 -27.22
C ARG A 115 -9.21 -71.45 -28.11
N ALA A 116 -10.06 -72.43 -27.78
CA ALA A 116 -10.25 -73.63 -28.59
C ALA A 116 -10.84 -73.31 -29.99
N ARG A 117 -11.57 -72.19 -30.12
CA ARG A 117 -12.08 -71.68 -31.41
C ARG A 117 -11.14 -70.66 -32.07
N GLY A 118 -9.95 -70.43 -31.52
CA GLY A 118 -8.97 -69.48 -32.07
C GLY A 118 -9.31 -68.01 -31.84
N PHE A 119 -10.23 -67.70 -30.92
CA PHE A 119 -10.61 -66.33 -30.58
C PHE A 119 -9.89 -65.81 -29.33
N MET A 120 -9.53 -64.52 -29.37
CA MET A 120 -9.11 -63.75 -28.20
C MET A 120 -10.33 -63.15 -27.49
N VAL A 121 -10.24 -62.89 -26.19
CA VAL A 121 -11.32 -62.21 -25.42
C VAL A 121 -11.61 -60.86 -26.06
N GLY A 122 -12.89 -60.54 -26.25
CA GLY A 122 -13.35 -59.30 -26.89
C GLY A 122 -13.19 -59.25 -28.42
N ALA A 123 -12.54 -60.23 -29.06
CA ALA A 123 -12.40 -60.24 -30.53
C ALA A 123 -13.73 -60.48 -31.25
N ARG A 124 -14.65 -61.23 -30.62
CA ARG A 124 -15.99 -61.54 -31.13
C ARG A 124 -17.03 -61.52 -30.00
N PRO A 125 -17.51 -60.33 -29.59
CA PRO A 125 -18.44 -60.18 -28.45
C PRO A 125 -19.71 -61.03 -28.57
N GLU A 126 -20.31 -61.09 -29.76
CA GLU A 126 -21.51 -61.90 -30.05
C GLU A 126 -21.32 -63.39 -29.68
N VAL A 127 -20.17 -63.96 -30.08
CA VAL A 127 -19.84 -65.37 -29.86
C VAL A 127 -19.43 -65.61 -28.41
N GLU A 128 -18.75 -64.65 -27.80
CA GLU A 128 -18.39 -64.69 -26.39
C GLU A 128 -19.63 -64.71 -25.49
N GLU A 129 -20.63 -63.86 -25.75
CA GLU A 129 -21.89 -63.86 -25.00
C GLU A 129 -22.70 -65.15 -25.20
N GLU A 130 -22.70 -65.71 -26.41
CA GLU A 130 -23.34 -67.00 -26.67
C GLU A 130 -22.70 -68.12 -25.81
N ILE A 131 -21.37 -68.21 -25.83
CA ILE A 131 -20.61 -69.17 -25.02
C ILE A 131 -20.84 -68.93 -23.54
N ARG A 132 -20.84 -67.67 -23.09
CA ARG A 132 -21.07 -67.29 -21.70
C ARG A 132 -22.44 -67.72 -21.22
N ARG A 133 -23.49 -67.45 -22.00
CA ARG A 133 -24.88 -67.83 -21.66
C ARG A 133 -25.01 -69.35 -21.49
N ASP A 134 -24.42 -70.12 -22.39
CA ASP A 134 -24.40 -71.58 -22.35
C ASP A 134 -23.59 -72.13 -21.16
N ALA A 135 -22.42 -71.53 -20.88
CA ALA A 135 -21.60 -71.87 -19.72
C ALA A 135 -22.31 -71.57 -18.39
N ILE A 136 -22.98 -70.41 -18.28
CA ILE A 136 -23.79 -70.03 -17.12
C ILE A 136 -24.90 -71.05 -16.87
N GLY A 137 -25.65 -71.43 -17.92
CA GLY A 137 -26.75 -72.39 -17.81
C GLY A 137 -26.31 -73.76 -17.27
N ARG A 138 -25.08 -74.19 -17.58
CA ARG A 138 -24.53 -75.47 -17.10
C ARG A 138 -23.90 -75.39 -15.71
N ALA A 139 -23.08 -74.38 -15.46
CA ALA A 139 -22.16 -74.37 -14.34
C ALA A 139 -22.66 -73.61 -13.11
N LEU A 140 -23.52 -72.59 -13.28
CA LEU A 140 -23.85 -71.64 -12.22
C LEU A 140 -24.55 -72.28 -11.01
N ALA A 141 -25.52 -73.16 -11.25
CA ALA A 141 -26.31 -73.82 -10.20
C ALA A 141 -25.45 -74.79 -9.37
N GLY A 142 -24.51 -75.49 -10.00
CA GLY A 142 -23.62 -76.45 -9.35
C GLY A 142 -22.34 -75.86 -8.76
N ALA A 143 -22.04 -74.58 -9.02
CA ALA A 143 -20.83 -73.92 -8.57
C ALA A 143 -20.81 -73.76 -7.03
N LYS A 144 -19.76 -74.28 -6.39
CA LYS A 144 -19.47 -74.11 -4.96
C LYS A 144 -18.42 -73.01 -4.81
N VAL A 145 -18.60 -72.14 -3.81
CA VAL A 145 -17.75 -70.98 -3.56
C VAL A 145 -17.23 -71.05 -2.13
N GLU A 146 -15.91 -71.04 -1.97
CA GLU A 146 -15.23 -70.88 -0.69
C GLU A 146 -14.69 -69.45 -0.61
N ALA A 147 -15.49 -68.55 -0.03
CA ALA A 147 -15.19 -67.14 0.04
C ALA A 147 -14.20 -66.80 1.17
N GLN A 148 -13.30 -65.86 0.89
CA GLN A 148 -12.26 -65.36 1.78
C GLN A 148 -12.39 -63.82 1.88
N PRO A 149 -13.37 -63.32 2.65
CA PRO A 149 -13.56 -61.89 2.83
C PRO A 149 -12.46 -61.26 3.67
N GLN A 150 -12.10 -60.03 3.35
CA GLN A 150 -11.22 -59.20 4.16
C GLN A 150 -11.58 -57.72 4.03
N ILE A 151 -11.48 -57.00 5.15
CA ILE A 151 -11.60 -55.54 5.19
C ILE A 151 -10.21 -54.99 5.53
N THR A 152 -9.73 -54.09 4.69
CA THR A 152 -8.41 -53.47 4.87
C THR A 152 -8.50 -51.95 4.83
N VAL A 153 -7.64 -51.33 5.63
CA VAL A 153 -7.51 -49.88 5.80
C VAL A 153 -6.12 -49.49 5.32
N LEU A 154 -6.04 -48.59 4.35
CA LEU A 154 -4.78 -48.01 3.88
C LEU A 154 -4.62 -46.60 4.45
N LEU A 155 -3.52 -46.41 5.20
CA LEU A 155 -3.14 -45.11 5.75
C LEU A 155 -2.33 -44.31 4.73
N SER A 156 -2.26 -43.00 4.93
CA SER A 156 -1.49 -42.11 4.05
C SER A 156 0.01 -42.40 4.03
N ASN A 157 0.55 -43.03 5.08
CA ASN A 157 1.94 -43.48 5.11
C ASN A 157 2.19 -44.81 4.34
N GLY A 158 1.17 -45.38 3.70
CA GLY A 158 1.24 -46.64 2.95
C GLY A 158 1.03 -47.90 3.79
N ALA A 159 0.81 -47.78 5.11
CA ALA A 159 0.51 -48.93 5.95
C ALA A 159 -0.87 -49.51 5.62
N LYS A 160 -0.93 -50.82 5.34
CA LYS A 160 -2.17 -51.56 5.11
C LYS A 160 -2.51 -52.41 6.34
N LEU A 161 -3.60 -52.06 7.01
CA LEU A 161 -4.05 -52.70 8.25
C LEU A 161 -5.30 -53.55 7.98
N LYS A 162 -5.40 -54.71 8.62
CA LYS A 162 -6.66 -55.48 8.67
C LYS A 162 -7.60 -54.84 9.69
N ALA A 163 -8.88 -54.81 9.38
CA ALA A 163 -9.89 -54.22 10.25
C ALA A 163 -10.98 -55.22 10.63
N GLU A 164 -11.43 -55.13 11.88
CA GLU A 164 -12.56 -55.88 12.42
C GLU A 164 -13.79 -54.99 12.54
N VAL A 165 -14.98 -55.53 12.26
CA VAL A 165 -16.24 -54.79 12.44
C VAL A 165 -16.67 -54.90 13.91
N LYS A 166 -16.83 -53.74 14.57
CA LYS A 166 -17.27 -53.65 15.98
C LYS A 166 -18.73 -53.25 16.13
N LYS A 167 -19.26 -52.46 15.19
CA LYS A 167 -20.67 -52.10 15.14
C LYS A 167 -21.09 -51.88 13.69
N PHE A 168 -22.30 -52.30 13.35
CA PHE A 168 -22.80 -52.26 11.98
C PHE A 168 -24.26 -51.82 11.97
N SER A 169 -24.57 -50.84 11.14
CA SER A 169 -25.91 -50.31 10.91
C SER A 169 -26.11 -50.18 9.40
N PRO A 170 -26.82 -51.11 8.74
CA PRO A 170 -26.97 -51.10 7.28
C PRO A 170 -27.76 -49.89 6.80
N LEU A 171 -27.78 -49.70 5.48
CA LEU A 171 -28.61 -48.70 4.81
C LEU A 171 -30.09 -48.86 5.18
N LEU A 172 -30.82 -47.74 5.18
CA LEU A 172 -32.27 -47.76 5.29
C LEU A 172 -32.86 -48.52 4.11
N LEU A 173 -33.59 -49.59 4.40
CA LEU A 173 -34.35 -50.36 3.43
C LEU A 173 -35.80 -50.35 3.88
N LEU A 174 -36.72 -50.08 2.97
CA LEU A 174 -38.14 -50.10 3.24
C LEU A 174 -38.81 -51.33 2.62
N ASP A 175 -39.86 -51.81 3.26
CA ASP A 175 -40.79 -52.74 2.65
C ASP A 175 -41.72 -52.04 1.64
N ASN A 176 -42.56 -52.81 0.96
CA ASN A 176 -43.53 -52.29 -0.01
C ASN A 176 -44.58 -51.35 0.63
N ALA A 177 -44.71 -51.33 1.96
CA ALA A 177 -45.60 -50.46 2.70
C ALA A 177 -44.89 -49.19 3.22
N GLY A 178 -43.62 -48.98 2.85
CA GLY A 178 -42.83 -47.82 3.27
C GLY A 178 -42.33 -47.90 4.71
N LYS A 179 -42.37 -49.08 5.35
CA LYS A 179 -41.85 -49.27 6.71
C LYS A 179 -40.40 -49.75 6.68
N PRO A 180 -39.56 -49.31 7.62
CA PRO A 180 -38.19 -49.81 7.75
C PRO A 180 -38.17 -51.32 7.93
N LEU A 181 -37.39 -52.02 7.09
CA LEU A 181 -37.14 -53.44 7.27
C LEU A 181 -36.42 -53.69 8.61
N PRO A 182 -36.69 -54.82 9.29
CA PRO A 182 -35.97 -55.19 10.50
C PRO A 182 -34.46 -55.17 10.28
N GLY A 183 -33.74 -54.43 11.13
CA GLY A 183 -32.29 -54.28 11.04
C GLY A 183 -31.79 -53.18 10.11
N SER A 184 -32.66 -52.46 9.39
CA SER A 184 -32.29 -51.24 8.64
C SER A 184 -31.83 -50.12 9.58
N GLY A 185 -30.92 -49.25 9.12
CA GLY A 185 -30.31 -48.23 9.97
C GLY A 185 -29.78 -47.01 9.22
N ARG A 186 -28.78 -46.33 9.79
CA ARG A 186 -28.18 -45.08 9.29
C ARG A 186 -27.03 -45.25 8.31
N ASP A 187 -26.77 -46.46 7.80
CA ASP A 187 -25.60 -46.73 6.94
C ASP A 187 -24.23 -46.35 7.55
N LEU A 188 -23.99 -46.79 8.79
CA LEU A 188 -22.74 -46.54 9.52
C LEU A 188 -22.10 -47.86 9.97
N ALA A 189 -20.79 -47.94 9.87
CA ALA A 189 -19.98 -49.03 10.43
C ALA A 189 -18.85 -48.47 11.30
N LEU A 190 -18.61 -49.12 12.43
CA LEU A 190 -17.46 -48.91 13.30
C LEU A 190 -16.49 -50.06 13.09
N LEU A 191 -15.29 -49.73 12.63
CA LEU A 191 -14.19 -50.66 12.44
C LEU A 191 -13.13 -50.48 13.53
N ARG A 192 -12.34 -51.52 13.75
CA ARG A 192 -11.17 -51.51 14.64
C ARG A 192 -9.96 -52.07 13.91
N VAL A 193 -8.89 -51.29 13.88
CA VAL A 193 -7.55 -51.75 13.43
C VAL A 193 -6.68 -52.12 14.65
N PRO A 194 -5.49 -52.72 14.48
CA PRO A 194 -4.56 -52.97 15.58
C PRO A 194 -4.34 -51.72 16.44
N GLU A 195 -4.13 -51.94 17.74
CA GLU A 195 -3.92 -50.84 18.67
C GLU A 195 -2.63 -50.07 18.35
N GLY A 196 -2.72 -48.75 18.44
CA GLY A 196 -1.63 -47.84 18.12
C GLY A 196 -2.05 -46.41 18.45
N GLU A 197 -1.23 -45.46 18.00
CA GLU A 197 -1.55 -44.03 18.02
C GLU A 197 -1.91 -43.59 16.61
N TYR A 198 -3.05 -42.91 16.46
CA TYR A 198 -3.55 -42.46 15.16
C TYR A 198 -4.07 -41.01 15.25
N PRO A 199 -3.98 -40.23 14.16
CA PRO A 199 -4.75 -39.00 14.03
C PRO A 199 -6.25 -39.29 14.14
N ALA A 200 -7.06 -38.36 14.65
CA ALA A 200 -8.51 -38.59 14.83
C ALA A 200 -9.34 -37.33 14.56
N ILE A 201 -10.59 -37.51 14.14
CA ILE A 201 -11.52 -36.39 13.89
C ILE A 201 -12.58 -36.33 14.98
N GLY A 202 -12.71 -35.15 15.59
CA GLY A 202 -13.76 -34.86 16.57
C GLY A 202 -15.11 -34.56 15.91
N LEU A 203 -16.19 -34.72 16.66
CA LEU A 203 -17.54 -34.40 16.18
C LEU A 203 -17.90 -32.94 16.46
N ALA A 204 -18.57 -32.28 15.53
CA ALA A 204 -19.14 -30.96 15.78
C ALA A 204 -20.17 -31.03 16.91
N LYS A 205 -20.17 -30.03 17.79
CA LYS A 205 -21.11 -29.93 18.92
C LYS A 205 -22.43 -29.27 18.54
N ARG A 206 -22.42 -28.47 17.49
CA ARG A 206 -23.59 -27.75 16.98
C ARG A 206 -24.12 -28.44 15.73
N GLU A 207 -25.43 -28.32 15.52
CA GLU A 207 -26.04 -28.73 14.26
C GLU A 207 -25.60 -27.82 13.10
N PRO A 208 -25.46 -28.36 11.89
CA PRO A 208 -25.17 -27.57 10.70
C PRO A 208 -26.35 -26.70 10.31
N GLN A 209 -26.04 -25.50 9.83
CA GLN A 209 -26.98 -24.52 9.29
C GLN A 209 -26.72 -24.30 7.81
N ILE A 210 -27.76 -23.91 7.07
CA ILE A 210 -27.63 -23.57 5.65
C ILE A 210 -26.59 -22.44 5.49
N GLY A 211 -25.64 -22.63 4.59
CA GLY A 211 -24.52 -21.71 4.35
C GLY A 211 -23.25 -22.00 5.15
N ASP A 212 -23.28 -22.91 6.13
CA ASP A 212 -22.05 -23.39 6.78
C ASP A 212 -21.12 -24.02 5.75
N ALA A 213 -19.81 -23.71 5.84
CA ALA A 213 -18.81 -24.32 4.99
C ALA A 213 -18.70 -25.84 5.24
N VAL A 214 -18.51 -26.58 4.16
CA VAL A 214 -18.34 -28.04 4.18
C VAL A 214 -17.18 -28.44 3.30
N HIS A 215 -16.28 -29.25 3.86
CA HIS A 215 -15.14 -29.84 3.15
C HIS A 215 -15.24 -31.36 3.24
N ILE A 216 -15.51 -32.02 2.11
CA ILE A 216 -15.58 -33.49 2.03
C ILE A 216 -14.17 -34.01 1.75
N LEU A 217 -13.68 -34.92 2.58
CA LEU A 217 -12.39 -35.59 2.40
C LEU A 217 -12.62 -37.06 2.04
N GLY A 218 -11.89 -37.56 1.03
CA GLY A 218 -11.94 -38.98 0.71
C GLY A 218 -11.18 -39.39 -0.53
N PHE A 219 -11.47 -40.61 -1.00
CA PHE A 219 -10.79 -41.27 -2.12
C PHE A 219 -11.76 -41.48 -3.29
N PRO A 220 -12.09 -40.43 -4.05
CA PRO A 220 -12.99 -40.53 -5.19
C PRO A 220 -12.45 -41.53 -6.23
N GLY A 221 -13.29 -42.48 -6.65
CA GLY A 221 -12.93 -43.52 -7.60
C GLY A 221 -12.42 -42.97 -8.93
N VAL A 222 -12.95 -41.82 -9.37
CA VAL A 222 -12.49 -41.11 -10.58
C VAL A 222 -11.04 -40.62 -10.48
N VAL A 223 -10.51 -40.42 -9.27
CA VAL A 223 -9.09 -40.10 -9.03
C VAL A 223 -8.28 -41.40 -8.93
N LEU A 224 -8.79 -42.42 -8.25
CA LEU A 224 -8.12 -43.72 -8.09
C LEU A 224 -7.89 -44.44 -9.44
N SER A 225 -8.76 -44.21 -10.43
CA SER A 225 -8.67 -44.82 -11.76
C SER A 225 -8.19 -43.85 -12.85
N HIS A 226 -7.67 -42.67 -12.50
CA HIS A 226 -7.31 -41.65 -13.47
C HIS A 226 -6.00 -41.99 -14.20
N GLU A 227 -6.01 -41.99 -15.54
CA GLU A 227 -4.90 -42.48 -16.38
C GLU A 227 -3.58 -41.70 -16.21
N LEU A 228 -3.66 -40.41 -15.87
CA LEU A 228 -2.48 -39.55 -15.63
C LEU A 228 -1.87 -39.69 -14.23
N LEU A 229 -2.55 -40.34 -13.28
CA LEU A 229 -2.11 -40.40 -11.89
C LEU A 229 -1.39 -41.73 -11.60
N ASN A 230 -0.39 -41.67 -10.72
CA ASN A 230 0.30 -42.86 -10.24
C ASN A 230 -0.32 -43.38 -8.93
N GLN A 231 0.24 -44.47 -8.38
CA GLN A 231 -0.29 -45.11 -7.17
C GLN A 231 -0.30 -44.22 -5.91
N SER A 232 0.43 -43.11 -5.87
CA SER A 232 0.39 -42.18 -4.74
C SER A 232 -0.98 -41.54 -4.53
N ALA A 233 -1.84 -41.52 -5.57
CA ALA A 233 -3.22 -41.09 -5.46
C ALA A 233 -4.06 -41.92 -4.46
N THR A 234 -3.61 -43.14 -4.13
CA THR A 234 -4.24 -43.98 -3.11
C THR A 234 -3.84 -43.61 -1.67
N LEU A 235 -2.82 -42.78 -1.51
CA LEU A 235 -2.26 -42.40 -0.19
C LEU A 235 -2.73 -41.02 0.27
N GLU A 236 -3.15 -40.16 -0.65
CA GLU A 236 -3.55 -38.79 -0.33
C GLU A 236 -5.05 -38.59 -0.59
N ALA A 237 -5.80 -38.26 0.46
CA ALA A 237 -7.22 -37.96 0.33
C ALA A 237 -7.43 -36.68 -0.51
N SER A 238 -8.37 -36.74 -1.43
CA SER A 238 -8.88 -35.57 -2.14
C SER A 238 -9.82 -34.77 -1.25
N VAL A 239 -9.91 -33.46 -1.52
CA VAL A 239 -10.82 -32.57 -0.79
C VAL A 239 -11.70 -31.82 -1.78
N THR A 240 -13.01 -31.81 -1.55
CA THR A 240 -13.97 -30.98 -2.27
C THR A 240 -14.64 -30.01 -1.30
N ASN A 241 -14.84 -28.78 -1.76
CA ASN A 241 -15.40 -27.70 -0.95
C ASN A 241 -16.80 -27.35 -1.42
N GLY A 242 -17.66 -26.98 -0.49
CA GLY A 242 -18.98 -26.45 -0.72
C GLY A 242 -19.55 -25.89 0.58
N ALA A 243 -20.87 -25.85 0.67
CA ALA A 243 -21.61 -25.44 1.83
C ALA A 243 -22.78 -26.40 2.10
N VAL A 244 -23.38 -26.26 3.27
CA VAL A 244 -24.69 -26.84 3.55
C VAL A 244 -25.72 -26.11 2.68
N SER A 245 -26.33 -26.83 1.74
CA SER A 245 -27.31 -26.28 0.80
C SER A 245 -28.76 -26.55 1.23
N GLY A 246 -28.96 -27.39 2.23
CA GLY A 246 -30.29 -27.65 2.80
C GLY A 246 -30.28 -28.74 3.86
N ILE A 247 -31.37 -28.85 4.59
CA ILE A 247 -31.66 -30.00 5.45
C ILE A 247 -32.86 -30.73 4.83
N LYS A 248 -32.71 -32.03 4.58
CA LYS A 248 -33.73 -32.91 4.04
C LYS A 248 -34.03 -34.02 5.03
N GLN A 249 -35.09 -34.77 4.79
CA GLN A 249 -35.40 -35.95 5.57
C GLN A 249 -35.50 -37.16 4.65
N ASP A 250 -35.06 -38.32 5.15
CA ASP A 250 -35.34 -39.58 4.50
C ASP A 250 -36.82 -39.97 4.64
N GLN A 251 -37.18 -41.11 4.06
CA GLN A 251 -38.56 -41.59 4.02
C GLN A 251 -39.16 -41.93 5.40
N ILE A 252 -38.34 -41.99 6.45
CA ILE A 252 -38.77 -42.26 7.82
C ILE A 252 -38.55 -41.05 8.76
N GLY A 253 -38.32 -39.86 8.17
CA GLY A 253 -38.26 -38.59 8.88
C GLY A 253 -36.91 -38.30 9.54
N GLN A 254 -35.84 -39.02 9.21
CA GLN A 254 -34.52 -38.74 9.77
C GLN A 254 -33.78 -37.71 8.92
N ASP A 255 -33.14 -36.75 9.59
CA ASP A 255 -32.47 -35.65 8.91
C ASP A 255 -31.26 -36.11 8.10
N LEU A 256 -31.06 -35.46 6.94
CA LEU A 256 -29.89 -35.55 6.08
C LEU A 256 -29.44 -34.14 5.75
N VAL A 257 -28.14 -33.90 5.84
CA VAL A 257 -27.54 -32.62 5.47
C VAL A 257 -27.28 -32.66 3.96
N GLN A 258 -27.93 -31.78 3.21
CA GLN A 258 -27.67 -31.61 1.79
C GLN A 258 -26.48 -30.64 1.63
N THR A 259 -25.56 -30.96 0.71
CA THR A 259 -24.42 -30.10 0.35
C THR A 259 -24.25 -30.01 -1.15
N ASP A 260 -23.74 -28.86 -1.60
CA ASP A 260 -23.31 -28.63 -2.97
C ASP A 260 -21.84 -29.00 -3.23
N ALA A 261 -21.10 -29.41 -2.20
CA ALA A 261 -19.74 -29.94 -2.35
C ALA A 261 -19.76 -31.16 -3.26
N SER A 262 -18.89 -31.15 -4.28
CA SER A 262 -18.82 -32.24 -5.25
C SER A 262 -18.46 -33.56 -4.59
N ALA A 263 -19.11 -34.65 -5.01
CA ALA A 263 -18.81 -35.98 -4.53
C ALA A 263 -19.04 -37.01 -5.64
N SER A 264 -18.21 -38.03 -5.65
CA SER A 264 -18.30 -39.20 -6.54
C SER A 264 -18.30 -40.49 -5.72
N HIS A 265 -18.57 -41.63 -6.39
CA HIS A 265 -18.25 -42.95 -5.84
C HIS A 265 -16.81 -42.96 -5.28
N GLY A 266 -16.59 -43.64 -4.16
CA GLY A 266 -15.35 -43.63 -3.38
C GLY A 266 -15.30 -42.62 -2.22
N ASN A 267 -16.08 -41.52 -2.27
CA ASN A 267 -16.20 -40.61 -1.11
C ASN A 267 -17.13 -41.14 -0.02
N SER A 268 -17.94 -42.16 -0.32
CA SER A 268 -18.83 -42.80 0.66
C SER A 268 -18.03 -43.27 1.88
N GLY A 269 -18.51 -42.92 3.06
CA GLY A 269 -17.84 -43.12 4.33
C GLY A 269 -16.75 -42.09 4.62
N GLY A 270 -16.61 -41.05 3.82
CA GLY A 270 -15.67 -39.95 4.06
C GLY A 270 -16.24 -38.91 5.03
N PRO A 271 -15.37 -38.28 5.85
CA PRO A 271 -15.80 -37.19 6.71
C PRO A 271 -16.02 -35.91 5.90
N ALA A 272 -17.10 -35.21 6.22
CA ALA A 272 -17.33 -33.83 5.83
C ALA A 272 -17.11 -32.95 7.07
N ILE A 273 -16.16 -32.01 7.00
CA ILE A 273 -15.82 -31.11 8.12
C ILE A 273 -16.25 -29.67 7.84
N GLY A 274 -16.39 -28.88 8.91
CA GLY A 274 -16.53 -27.42 8.83
C GLY A 274 -15.22 -26.69 9.13
N ASP A 275 -15.28 -25.36 9.20
CA ASP A 275 -14.13 -24.48 9.43
C ASP A 275 -13.43 -24.72 10.79
N GLU A 276 -14.13 -25.31 11.77
CA GLU A 276 -13.56 -25.65 13.09
C GLU A 276 -12.76 -26.97 13.07
N ALA A 277 -12.50 -27.57 11.89
CA ALA A 277 -11.82 -28.86 11.76
C ALA A 277 -12.54 -30.01 12.49
N THR A 278 -13.87 -29.93 12.61
CA THR A 278 -14.72 -30.95 13.25
C THR A 278 -15.74 -31.50 12.25
N LEU A 279 -16.15 -32.76 12.47
CA LEU A 279 -17.09 -33.46 11.62
C LEU A 279 -18.47 -32.79 11.64
N VAL A 280 -18.95 -32.38 10.47
CA VAL A 280 -20.32 -31.93 10.20
C VAL A 280 -21.21 -33.12 9.83
N GLY A 281 -20.69 -34.04 9.01
CA GLY A 281 -21.40 -35.25 8.66
C GLY A 281 -20.58 -36.27 7.88
N VAL A 282 -21.21 -37.39 7.54
CA VAL A 282 -20.59 -38.52 6.84
C VAL A 282 -21.16 -38.61 5.43
N MET A 283 -20.31 -38.55 4.41
CA MET A 283 -20.75 -38.68 3.02
C MET A 283 -21.32 -40.08 2.77
N VAL A 284 -22.57 -40.17 2.28
CA VAL A 284 -23.25 -41.46 2.04
C VAL A 284 -23.36 -41.80 0.58
N ALA A 285 -24.16 -41.01 -0.13
CA ALA A 285 -24.58 -41.32 -1.49
C ALA A 285 -24.48 -40.08 -2.36
N VAL A 286 -24.02 -40.30 -3.59
CA VAL A 286 -24.12 -39.34 -4.67
C VAL A 286 -25.52 -39.41 -5.26
N THR A 287 -26.09 -38.26 -5.61
CA THR A 287 -27.37 -38.25 -6.32
C THR A 287 -27.15 -38.76 -7.74
N LEU A 288 -28.02 -39.67 -8.19
CA LEU A 288 -28.02 -40.18 -9.55
C LEU A 288 -29.25 -39.65 -10.28
N SER A 289 -29.07 -39.31 -11.55
CA SER A 289 -30.17 -38.98 -12.46
C SER A 289 -30.97 -40.23 -12.85
N ALA A 290 -32.10 -40.06 -13.54
CA ALA A 290 -32.90 -41.19 -14.03
C ALA A 290 -32.13 -42.12 -14.98
N SER A 291 -31.07 -41.62 -15.65
CA SER A 291 -30.18 -42.43 -16.49
C SER A 291 -29.04 -43.10 -15.71
N GLY A 292 -28.99 -42.92 -14.39
CA GLY A 292 -27.91 -43.43 -13.52
C GLY A 292 -26.64 -42.59 -13.53
N ALA A 293 -26.60 -41.46 -14.25
CA ALA A 293 -25.44 -40.57 -14.25
C ALA A 293 -25.37 -39.75 -12.94
N PRO A 294 -24.19 -39.56 -12.34
CA PRO A 294 -24.02 -38.73 -11.14
C PRO A 294 -24.44 -37.28 -11.35
N VAL A 295 -25.13 -36.70 -10.38
CA VAL A 295 -25.56 -35.32 -10.34
C VAL A 295 -24.81 -34.60 -9.22
N GLN A 296 -24.01 -33.60 -9.59
CA GLN A 296 -23.26 -32.79 -8.63
C GLN A 296 -24.12 -31.66 -8.05
N GLY A 297 -23.72 -31.13 -6.90
CA GLY A 297 -24.43 -30.03 -6.23
C GLY A 297 -25.58 -30.47 -5.31
N PHE A 298 -25.90 -31.76 -5.28
CA PHE A 298 -26.98 -32.33 -4.46
C PHE A 298 -26.50 -33.62 -3.79
N ASN A 299 -25.57 -33.51 -2.85
CA ASN A 299 -25.03 -34.66 -2.11
C ASN A 299 -25.57 -34.67 -0.68
N PHE A 300 -25.57 -35.84 -0.03
CA PHE A 300 -26.17 -36.01 1.28
C PHE A 300 -25.18 -36.57 2.30
N LEU A 301 -25.22 -35.99 3.50
CA LEU A 301 -24.40 -36.37 4.63
C LEU A 301 -25.29 -36.85 5.79
N ILE A 302 -24.84 -37.89 6.50
CA ILE A 302 -25.39 -38.25 7.82
C ILE A 302 -24.85 -37.24 8.84
N PRO A 303 -25.71 -36.51 9.59
CA PRO A 303 -25.27 -35.55 10.58
C PRO A 303 -24.34 -36.14 11.65
N ALA A 304 -23.39 -35.35 12.15
CA ALA A 304 -22.46 -35.75 13.22
C ALA A 304 -23.17 -36.21 14.50
N ARG A 305 -24.35 -35.66 14.81
CA ARG A 305 -25.21 -36.12 15.91
C ARG A 305 -25.54 -37.61 15.81
N ASP A 306 -25.80 -38.11 14.60
CA ASP A 306 -26.20 -39.50 14.42
C ASP A 306 -25.00 -40.44 14.48
N VAL A 307 -23.80 -39.94 14.15
CA VAL A 307 -22.55 -40.63 14.47
C VAL A 307 -22.39 -40.73 15.99
N ALA A 308 -22.64 -39.66 16.74
CA ALA A 308 -22.58 -39.70 18.20
C ALA A 308 -23.57 -40.72 18.80
N ASN A 309 -24.82 -40.75 18.28
CA ASN A 309 -25.82 -41.75 18.66
C ASN A 309 -25.38 -43.18 18.31
N PHE A 310 -24.80 -43.37 17.12
CA PHE A 310 -24.27 -44.65 16.68
C PHE A 310 -23.10 -45.14 17.54
N LEU A 311 -22.28 -44.24 18.09
CA LEU A 311 -21.17 -44.61 18.98
C LEU A 311 -21.61 -45.00 20.40
N GLN A 312 -22.85 -44.74 20.79
CA GLN A 312 -23.36 -45.15 22.11
C GLN A 312 -23.23 -46.66 22.31
N GLY A 313 -22.85 -47.06 23.52
CA GLY A 313 -22.59 -48.46 23.89
C GLY A 313 -21.26 -49.03 23.39
N THR A 314 -20.42 -48.25 22.71
CA THR A 314 -19.09 -48.69 22.23
C THR A 314 -17.97 -48.23 23.17
N GLU A 315 -16.74 -48.66 22.88
CA GLU A 315 -15.52 -48.25 23.59
C GLU A 315 -15.09 -46.82 23.27
N VAL A 316 -15.62 -46.21 22.20
CA VAL A 316 -15.32 -44.82 21.81
C VAL A 316 -16.12 -43.88 22.70
N LYS A 317 -15.44 -43.24 23.67
CA LYS A 317 -16.07 -42.31 24.63
C LYS A 317 -15.83 -40.83 24.29
N LYS A 318 -14.70 -40.52 23.65
CA LYS A 318 -14.28 -39.16 23.31
C LYS A 318 -13.82 -39.12 21.85
N PRO A 319 -14.74 -38.93 20.89
CA PRO A 319 -14.35 -38.75 19.50
C PRO A 319 -13.35 -37.61 19.32
N GLY A 320 -12.32 -37.82 18.51
CA GLY A 320 -11.23 -36.88 18.28
C GLY A 320 -10.10 -36.91 19.32
N ASP A 321 -10.20 -37.72 20.37
CA ASP A 321 -9.14 -37.88 21.38
C ASP A 321 -7.96 -38.66 20.78
N SER A 322 -6.78 -38.02 20.77
CA SER A 322 -5.55 -38.55 20.17
C SER A 322 -4.35 -37.74 20.69
N LYS A 323 -3.25 -38.41 21.03
CA LYS A 323 -1.99 -37.74 21.38
C LYS A 323 -1.35 -37.10 20.16
N PHE A 324 -1.54 -37.68 18.97
CA PHE A 324 -1.08 -37.11 17.71
C PHE A 324 -1.73 -35.74 17.47
N ASN A 325 -3.05 -35.62 17.68
CA ASN A 325 -3.79 -34.38 17.40
C ASN A 325 -3.24 -33.15 18.13
N ALA A 326 -2.87 -33.29 19.40
CA ALA A 326 -2.34 -32.18 20.18
C ALA A 326 -1.00 -31.66 19.63
N VAL A 327 -0.10 -32.57 19.25
CA VAL A 327 1.20 -32.23 18.67
C VAL A 327 1.02 -31.65 17.27
N TRP A 328 0.18 -32.27 16.45
CA TRP A 328 -0.09 -31.84 15.08
C TRP A 328 -0.76 -30.47 15.01
N ALA A 329 -1.79 -30.22 15.83
CA ALA A 329 -2.45 -28.93 15.89
C ALA A 329 -1.48 -27.80 16.28
N ALA A 330 -0.63 -28.02 17.29
CA ALA A 330 0.38 -27.05 17.68
C ALA A 330 1.43 -26.82 16.58
N ALA A 331 1.80 -27.87 15.83
CA ALA A 331 2.72 -27.78 14.71
C ALA A 331 2.16 -26.92 13.57
N ILE A 332 0.88 -27.11 13.27
CA ILE A 332 0.13 -26.41 12.23
C ILE A 332 -0.12 -24.95 12.61
N GLU A 333 -0.52 -24.65 13.84
CA GLU A 333 -0.67 -23.28 14.35
C GLU A 333 0.63 -22.50 14.19
N LEU A 334 1.76 -23.04 14.68
CA LEU A 334 3.08 -22.44 14.50
C LEU A 334 3.49 -22.28 13.03
N PHE A 335 3.01 -23.16 12.15
CA PHE A 335 3.27 -23.08 10.72
C PHE A 335 2.57 -21.88 10.09
N PHE A 336 1.29 -21.69 10.39
CA PHE A 336 0.49 -20.57 9.85
C PHE A 336 0.87 -19.23 10.48
N ASP A 337 1.30 -19.21 11.74
CA ASP A 337 1.83 -18.00 12.41
C ASP A 337 3.22 -17.57 11.90
N GLY A 338 3.83 -18.33 10.99
CA GLY A 338 5.15 -18.04 10.44
C GLY A 338 6.31 -18.41 11.37
N HIS A 339 6.03 -19.10 12.48
CA HIS A 339 7.02 -19.61 13.43
C HIS A 339 7.65 -20.94 12.96
N TYR A 340 8.21 -20.94 11.74
CA TYR A 340 8.61 -22.16 11.03
C TYR A 340 9.63 -23.02 11.78
N LYS A 341 10.61 -22.44 12.49
CA LYS A 341 11.58 -23.22 13.28
C LYS A 341 10.93 -24.01 14.42
N ALA A 342 9.98 -23.38 15.12
CA ALA A 342 9.23 -24.04 16.19
C ALA A 342 8.26 -25.07 15.61
N SER A 343 7.63 -24.75 14.47
CA SER A 343 6.80 -25.70 13.72
C SER A 343 7.58 -26.96 13.33
N VAL A 344 8.78 -26.85 12.76
CA VAL A 344 9.64 -28.01 12.40
C VAL A 344 9.87 -28.95 13.59
N ALA A 345 10.11 -28.42 14.79
CA ALA A 345 10.30 -29.25 15.98
C ALA A 345 9.03 -30.06 16.32
N LYS A 346 7.85 -29.44 16.23
CA LYS A 346 6.56 -30.10 16.47
C LYS A 346 6.14 -31.05 15.35
N LEU A 347 6.40 -30.71 14.10
CA LEU A 347 6.19 -31.60 12.95
C LEU A 347 7.08 -32.85 13.06
N THR A 348 8.32 -32.71 13.53
CA THR A 348 9.21 -33.85 13.81
C THR A 348 8.69 -34.72 14.95
N GLU A 349 8.09 -34.13 15.99
CA GLU A 349 7.42 -34.85 17.07
C GLU A 349 6.18 -35.61 16.56
N ALA A 350 5.38 -34.99 15.69
CA ALA A 350 4.21 -35.62 15.06
C ALA A 350 4.62 -36.82 14.18
N ASP A 351 5.69 -36.68 13.37
CA ASP A 351 6.22 -37.78 12.55
C ASP A 351 6.77 -38.93 13.41
N LYS A 352 7.28 -38.66 14.61
CA LYS A 352 7.68 -39.75 15.54
C LYS A 352 6.49 -40.53 16.09
N LEU A 353 5.34 -39.88 16.30
CA LEU A 353 4.13 -40.53 16.81
C LEU A 353 3.50 -41.43 15.76
N VAL A 354 3.34 -40.91 14.54
CA VAL A 354 2.80 -41.68 13.40
C VAL A 354 3.69 -41.46 12.18
N PRO A 355 4.68 -42.36 11.97
CA PRO A 355 5.71 -42.16 10.96
C PRO A 355 5.18 -42.09 9.54
N ASN A 356 5.79 -41.19 8.77
CA ASN A 356 5.70 -41.11 7.32
C ASN A 356 4.32 -40.74 6.77
N LEU A 357 3.43 -40.14 7.56
CA LEU A 357 2.17 -39.59 7.04
C LEU A 357 2.49 -38.53 5.97
N VAL A 358 1.81 -38.59 4.83
CA VAL A 358 2.10 -37.74 3.64
C VAL A 358 2.00 -36.26 3.99
N ASP A 359 0.90 -35.84 4.64
CA ASP A 359 0.69 -34.42 4.99
C ASP A 359 1.71 -33.93 6.03
N VAL A 360 2.14 -34.80 6.96
CA VAL A 360 3.18 -34.46 7.95
C VAL A 360 4.50 -34.22 7.25
N LYS A 361 4.90 -35.12 6.33
CA LYS A 361 6.13 -35.00 5.54
C LYS A 361 6.13 -33.74 4.67
N HIS A 362 5.08 -33.53 3.89
CA HIS A 362 4.97 -32.35 3.01
C HIS A 362 5.04 -31.05 3.83
N THR A 363 4.34 -30.99 4.96
CA THR A 363 4.35 -29.81 5.83
C THR A 363 5.71 -29.60 6.47
N LEU A 364 6.38 -30.68 6.93
CA LEU A 364 7.72 -30.64 7.50
C LEU A 364 8.76 -30.14 6.50
N GLU A 365 8.77 -30.65 5.28
CA GLU A 365 9.67 -30.21 4.21
C GLU A 365 9.45 -28.73 3.86
N LYS A 366 8.17 -28.31 3.80
CA LYS A 366 7.82 -26.92 3.54
C LYS A 366 8.24 -26.00 4.69
N ALA A 367 7.99 -26.41 5.93
CA ALA A 367 8.38 -25.67 7.13
C ALA A 367 9.90 -25.53 7.24
N ASP A 368 10.65 -26.60 6.98
CA ASP A 368 12.12 -26.58 6.99
C ASP A 368 12.68 -25.61 5.92
N ARG A 369 12.11 -25.64 4.71
CA ARG A 369 12.46 -24.70 3.64
C ARG A 369 12.22 -23.25 4.04
N LEU A 370 11.06 -22.94 4.64
CA LEU A 370 10.68 -21.60 5.08
C LEU A 370 11.47 -21.16 6.32
N ALA A 371 11.86 -22.09 7.19
CA ALA A 371 12.73 -21.80 8.33
C ALA A 371 14.16 -21.41 7.88
N LYS A 372 14.64 -22.00 6.77
CA LYS A 372 15.93 -21.67 6.15
C LYS A 372 15.86 -20.38 5.33
N ASN A 373 14.76 -20.18 4.61
CA ASN A 373 14.54 -19.03 3.72
C ASN A 373 13.18 -18.38 4.05
N PRO A 374 13.09 -17.58 5.12
CA PRO A 374 11.83 -16.95 5.50
C PRO A 374 11.40 -15.94 4.43
N PRO A 375 10.09 -15.82 4.17
CA PRO A 375 9.59 -14.79 3.27
C PRO A 375 9.98 -13.40 3.81
N PRO A 376 10.27 -12.42 2.94
CA PRO A 376 10.57 -11.07 3.37
C PRO A 376 9.37 -10.51 4.12
N GLN A 377 9.55 -10.10 5.37
CA GLN A 377 8.49 -9.43 6.10
C GLN A 377 8.23 -8.06 5.48
N PRO A 378 6.95 -7.63 5.37
CA PRO A 378 6.63 -6.30 4.88
C PRO A 378 7.37 -5.27 5.72
N PHE A 379 8.15 -4.40 5.08
CA PHE A 379 8.80 -3.29 5.75
C PHE A 379 7.71 -2.47 6.47
N PRO A 380 7.91 -2.07 7.74
CA PRO A 380 6.87 -1.41 8.53
C PRO A 380 6.72 0.04 8.08
N TRP A 381 6.11 0.23 6.90
CA TRP A 381 5.91 1.53 6.27
C TRP A 381 5.19 2.50 7.20
N ALA A 382 4.26 2.03 8.04
CA ALA A 382 3.61 2.87 9.04
C ALA A 382 4.62 3.55 10.00
N LEU A 383 5.62 2.80 10.49
CA LEU A 383 6.68 3.35 11.37
C LEU A 383 7.62 4.26 10.60
N ALA A 384 7.98 3.91 9.37
CA ALA A 384 8.84 4.73 8.53
C ALA A 384 8.16 6.07 8.16
N THR A 385 6.90 6.01 7.73
CA THR A 385 6.07 7.18 7.43
C THR A 385 5.87 8.04 8.67
N LEU A 386 5.63 7.46 9.84
CA LEU A 386 5.56 8.21 11.11
C LEU A 386 6.89 8.91 11.40
N GLY A 387 8.03 8.24 11.25
CA GLY A 387 9.36 8.82 11.43
C GLY A 387 9.63 9.99 10.48
N VAL A 388 9.35 9.82 9.19
CA VAL A 388 9.51 10.89 8.18
C VAL A 388 8.57 12.06 8.46
N THR A 389 7.34 11.79 8.88
CA THR A 389 6.36 12.84 9.20
C THR A 389 6.81 13.65 10.41
N LEU A 390 7.27 13.00 11.48
CA LEU A 390 7.78 13.67 12.67
C LEU A 390 9.03 14.50 12.36
N ALA A 391 9.97 13.95 11.60
CA ALA A 391 11.15 14.69 11.15
C ALA A 391 10.75 15.92 10.32
N SER A 392 9.80 15.77 9.40
CA SER A 392 9.29 16.85 8.56
C SER A 392 8.63 17.94 9.41
N VAL A 393 7.75 17.58 10.36
CA VAL A 393 7.11 18.51 11.29
C VAL A 393 8.15 19.25 12.14
N GLY A 394 9.19 18.56 12.61
CA GLY A 394 10.29 19.17 13.35
C GLY A 394 11.05 20.22 12.53
N VAL A 395 11.41 19.89 11.28
CA VAL A 395 12.13 20.79 10.36
C VAL A 395 11.27 21.99 9.99
N TYR A 396 10.03 21.76 9.53
CA TYR A 396 9.11 22.86 9.17
C TYR A 396 8.75 23.73 10.38
N GLY A 397 8.54 23.12 11.55
CA GLY A 397 8.30 23.84 12.81
C GLY A 397 9.48 24.72 13.20
N GLY A 398 10.71 24.21 13.11
CA GLY A 398 11.94 24.97 13.37
C GLY A 398 12.14 26.13 12.39
N MET A 399 11.95 25.87 11.09
CA MET A 399 12.01 26.92 10.04
C MET A 399 10.96 28.01 10.25
N TRP A 400 9.72 27.62 10.56
CA TRP A 400 8.62 28.55 10.85
C TRP A 400 8.90 29.37 12.10
N GLY A 401 9.36 28.74 13.19
CA GLY A 401 9.75 29.43 14.43
C GLY A 401 10.86 30.45 14.21
N LYS A 402 11.92 30.07 13.47
CA LYS A 402 13.02 30.98 13.10
C LYS A 402 12.52 32.15 12.25
N ARG A 403 11.66 31.89 11.25
CA ARG A 403 11.08 32.92 10.38
C ARG A 403 10.16 33.88 11.15
N TRP A 404 9.36 33.36 12.08
CA TRP A 404 8.48 34.17 12.93
C TRP A 404 9.30 35.06 13.86
N TRP A 405 10.32 34.53 14.55
CA TRP A 405 11.22 35.30 15.40
C TRP A 405 11.92 36.44 14.67
N LYS A 406 12.41 36.20 13.44
CA LYS A 406 13.04 37.24 12.60
C LYS A 406 12.04 38.33 12.20
N ASN A 407 10.78 37.99 11.89
CA ASN A 407 9.83 38.95 11.34
C ASN A 407 8.90 39.62 12.37
N ARG A 408 8.83 39.17 13.62
CA ARG A 408 7.85 39.65 14.63
C ARG A 408 7.87 41.16 14.92
N PHE A 409 8.98 41.84 14.62
CA PHE A 409 9.13 43.28 14.80
C PHE A 409 9.23 44.07 13.49
N ARG A 410 9.20 43.39 12.34
CA ARG A 410 9.29 44.02 11.03
C ARG A 410 7.88 44.37 10.52
N VAL A 411 7.73 45.57 9.97
CA VAL A 411 6.49 46.06 9.35
C VAL A 411 6.75 46.37 7.89
N VAL A 412 5.80 46.05 7.01
CA VAL A 412 5.96 46.37 5.58
C VAL A 412 5.54 47.83 5.29
N PRO A 413 6.05 48.46 4.22
CA PRO A 413 5.73 49.86 3.92
C PRO A 413 4.23 50.17 3.85
N THR A 414 3.42 49.29 3.26
CA THR A 414 1.95 49.46 3.17
C THR A 414 1.27 49.44 4.55
N GLN A 415 1.79 48.67 5.51
CA GLN A 415 1.26 48.68 6.88
C GLN A 415 1.55 50.01 7.58
N VAL A 416 2.72 50.60 7.31
CA VAL A 416 3.08 51.91 7.86
C VAL A 416 2.14 52.99 7.32
N ILE A 417 1.83 52.97 6.02
CA ILE A 417 0.80 53.85 5.44
C ILE A 417 -0.56 53.62 6.09
N GLY A 418 -0.98 52.37 6.26
CA GLY A 418 -2.22 52.05 6.97
C GLY A 418 -2.24 52.52 8.42
N PHE A 419 -1.09 52.59 9.10
CA PHE A 419 -1.00 53.20 10.43
C PHE A 419 -1.21 54.72 10.38
N ILE A 420 -0.65 55.40 9.37
CA ILE A 420 -0.82 56.85 9.16
C ILE A 420 -2.29 57.17 8.85
N GLU A 421 -2.92 56.43 7.91
CA GLU A 421 -4.33 56.63 7.54
C GLU A 421 -5.31 56.42 8.69
N ARG A 422 -4.96 55.53 9.64
CA ARG A 422 -5.73 55.28 10.87
C ARG A 422 -5.45 56.28 11.99
N GLY A 423 -4.63 57.30 11.74
CA GLY A 423 -4.28 58.32 12.73
C GLY A 423 -3.31 57.87 13.82
N LEU A 424 -2.64 56.72 13.67
CA LEU A 424 -1.63 56.26 14.62
C LEU A 424 -0.29 57.03 14.50
N ASN A 425 -0.09 57.74 13.39
CA ASN A 425 1.01 58.67 13.12
C ASN A 425 2.37 58.18 13.68
N PRO A 426 2.92 57.07 13.15
CA PRO A 426 4.18 56.53 13.60
C PRO A 426 5.34 57.51 13.34
N VAL A 427 6.26 57.62 14.30
CA VAL A 427 7.50 58.40 14.11
C VAL A 427 8.47 57.58 13.26
N LEU A 428 8.82 58.12 12.10
CA LEU A 428 9.76 57.48 11.19
C LEU A 428 11.18 57.93 11.55
N LEU A 429 12.05 56.99 11.91
CA LEU A 429 13.45 57.28 12.25
C LEU A 429 14.39 56.81 11.15
N ASP A 430 15.14 57.75 10.58
CA ASP A 430 16.24 57.47 9.66
C ASP A 430 17.50 57.14 10.45
N VAL A 431 17.80 55.84 10.52
CA VAL A 431 18.93 55.29 11.27
C VAL A 431 20.01 54.76 10.35
N ARG A 432 20.18 55.37 9.18
CA ARG A 432 21.31 55.08 8.29
C ARG A 432 22.63 55.49 8.94
N THR A 433 23.70 54.77 8.63
CA THR A 433 25.07 55.17 9.00
C THR A 433 25.41 56.50 8.34
N LYS A 434 26.45 57.20 8.82
CA LYS A 434 26.87 58.47 8.23
C LYS A 434 27.10 58.36 6.71
N ALA A 435 27.84 57.34 6.27
CA ALA A 435 28.12 57.08 4.86
C ALA A 435 26.85 56.76 4.05
N ASP A 436 25.97 55.88 4.54
CA ASP A 436 24.70 55.54 3.87
C ASP A 436 23.73 56.72 3.79
N PHE A 437 23.78 57.60 4.79
CA PHE A 437 23.00 58.81 4.79
C PHE A 437 23.58 59.80 3.77
N GLU A 438 24.88 60.07 3.77
CA GLU A 438 25.47 61.05 2.84
C GLU A 438 25.36 60.64 1.37
N THR A 439 25.47 59.34 1.08
CA THR A 439 25.42 58.82 -0.30
C THR A 439 24.04 58.87 -0.95
N SER A 440 22.95 58.89 -0.17
CA SER A 440 21.58 58.84 -0.69
C SER A 440 20.85 60.16 -0.42
N PRO A 441 20.42 60.90 -1.45
CA PRO A 441 19.74 62.19 -1.29
C PRO A 441 18.28 62.06 -0.83
N LEU A 442 17.77 60.84 -0.69
CA LEU A 442 16.37 60.56 -0.38
C LEU A 442 16.19 60.21 1.09
N ARG A 443 15.04 60.58 1.66
CA ARG A 443 14.56 60.16 2.98
C ARG A 443 13.05 59.89 2.97
N LEU A 444 12.55 59.19 3.99
CA LEU A 444 11.11 59.02 4.14
C LEU A 444 10.46 60.36 4.53
N PRO A 445 9.23 60.64 4.07
CA PRO A 445 8.55 61.90 4.39
C PRO A 445 8.38 62.08 5.90
N GLY A 446 8.71 63.27 6.41
CA GLY A 446 8.64 63.57 7.85
C GLY A 446 9.56 62.73 8.75
N SER A 447 10.53 62.00 8.18
CA SER A 447 11.47 61.21 8.98
C SER A 447 12.46 62.07 9.78
N ILE A 448 12.73 61.64 11.00
CA ILE A 448 13.71 62.27 11.89
C ILE A 448 15.01 61.48 11.81
N ARG A 449 16.13 62.18 11.59
CA ARG A 449 17.44 61.53 11.58
C ARG A 449 17.87 61.18 13.01
N LEU A 450 18.29 59.93 13.20
CA LEU A 450 18.93 59.46 14.42
C LEU A 450 20.18 58.66 14.03
N ALA A 451 21.36 59.24 14.21
CA ALA A 451 22.59 58.53 13.92
C ALA A 451 22.68 57.26 14.80
N PRO A 452 23.06 56.10 14.25
CA PRO A 452 23.13 54.85 15.03
C PRO A 452 24.04 54.95 16.26
N GLU A 453 25.09 55.77 16.19
CA GLU A 453 26.04 56.03 17.27
C GLU A 453 25.44 56.86 18.40
N GLU A 454 24.45 57.69 18.09
CA GLU A 454 23.76 58.58 19.02
C GLU A 454 22.50 57.95 19.62
N ALA A 455 22.05 56.82 19.07
CA ALA A 455 20.81 56.15 19.45
C ALA A 455 20.72 55.74 20.94
N ASP A 456 21.84 55.62 21.64
CA ASP A 456 21.88 55.30 23.08
C ASP A 456 21.57 56.53 23.96
N LYS A 457 22.04 57.71 23.55
CA LYS A 457 22.11 58.90 24.41
C LYS A 457 21.30 60.09 23.91
N ALA A 458 20.94 60.13 22.63
CA ALA A 458 20.22 61.26 22.05
C ALA A 458 18.85 61.45 22.75
N PRO A 459 18.51 62.67 23.19
CA PRO A 459 17.16 62.97 23.65
C PRO A 459 16.20 62.91 22.45
N LEU A 460 15.25 61.98 22.49
CA LEU A 460 14.19 61.88 21.48
C LEU A 460 12.95 62.54 22.07
N ASN A 461 12.43 63.57 21.41
CA ASN A 461 11.16 64.20 21.76
C ASN A 461 9.99 63.34 21.27
N ILE A 462 9.90 62.10 21.77
CA ILE A 462 8.92 61.08 21.37
C ILE A 462 8.35 60.43 22.64
N GLU A 463 7.04 60.29 22.72
CA GLU A 463 6.38 59.64 23.87
C GLU A 463 6.73 58.13 23.92
N PRO A 464 6.99 57.54 25.11
CA PRO A 464 7.38 56.12 25.23
C PRO A 464 6.37 55.11 24.65
N THR A 465 5.11 55.52 24.51
CA THR A 465 4.01 54.72 23.93
C THR A 465 3.74 55.03 22.46
N GLN A 466 4.39 56.03 21.86
CA GLN A 466 4.21 56.32 20.44
C GLN A 466 4.86 55.22 19.59
N MET A 467 4.25 54.90 18.46
CA MET A 467 4.82 53.93 17.53
C MET A 467 6.03 54.52 16.84
N ILE A 468 7.16 53.81 16.89
CA ILE A 468 8.40 54.19 16.21
C ILE A 468 8.68 53.19 15.10
N VAL A 469 9.00 53.66 13.91
CA VAL A 469 9.42 52.82 12.79
C VAL A 469 10.82 53.27 12.36
N THR A 470 11.82 52.45 12.63
CA THR A 470 13.21 52.69 12.20
C THR A 470 13.42 52.14 10.80
N TYR A 471 14.13 52.88 9.94
CA TYR A 471 14.58 52.39 8.64
C TYR A 471 16.05 52.73 8.37
N CYS A 472 16.69 51.89 7.56
CA CYS A 472 18.06 52.07 7.09
C CYS A 472 18.17 51.59 5.64
N THR A 473 19.39 51.53 5.13
CA THR A 473 19.75 50.98 3.80
C THR A 473 20.64 49.74 3.90
N SER A 474 21.05 49.35 5.11
CA SER A 474 21.91 48.19 5.34
C SER A 474 21.22 46.86 4.97
N PRO A 475 21.99 45.85 4.52
CA PRO A 475 21.48 44.49 4.31
C PRO A 475 20.73 43.94 5.52
N GLU A 476 19.62 43.25 5.27
CA GLU A 476 18.72 42.69 6.29
C GLU A 476 18.25 43.66 7.39
N GLU A 477 18.29 44.97 7.11
CA GLU A 477 17.96 46.02 8.07
C GLU A 477 18.80 45.98 9.36
N ALA A 478 20.03 45.45 9.32
CA ALA A 478 20.89 45.25 10.49
C ALA A 478 21.03 46.49 11.37
N THR A 479 21.21 47.68 10.78
CA THR A 479 21.34 48.93 11.53
C THR A 479 20.02 49.32 12.21
N SER A 480 18.89 49.16 11.53
CA SER A 480 17.56 49.39 12.12
C SER A 480 17.24 48.39 13.23
N GLU A 481 17.64 47.13 13.07
CA GLU A 481 17.43 46.11 14.10
C GLU A 481 18.20 46.43 15.39
N ARG A 482 19.47 46.83 15.26
CA ARG A 482 20.31 47.28 16.38
C ARG A 482 19.72 48.49 17.09
N VAL A 483 19.35 49.53 16.34
CA VAL A 483 18.76 50.75 16.93
C VAL A 483 17.39 50.47 17.54
N ALA A 484 16.55 49.66 16.89
CA ALA A 484 15.26 49.29 17.45
C ALA A 484 15.37 48.48 18.75
N ALA A 485 16.38 47.61 18.88
CA ALA A 485 16.66 46.91 20.14
C ALA A 485 17.06 47.88 21.25
N LEU A 486 17.93 48.84 20.94
CA LEU A 486 18.39 49.86 21.87
C LEU A 486 17.26 50.79 22.34
N LEU A 487 16.39 51.23 21.43
CA LEU A 487 15.21 52.02 21.77
C LEU A 487 14.25 51.24 22.69
N ARG A 488 14.06 49.92 22.46
CA ARG A 488 13.26 49.10 23.37
C ARG A 488 13.90 48.98 24.76
N GLN A 489 15.23 48.88 24.83
CA GLN A 489 15.96 48.89 26.11
C GLN A 489 15.82 50.24 26.84
N ARG A 490 15.73 51.34 26.10
CA ARG A 490 15.46 52.70 26.62
C ARG A 490 13.99 52.92 27.05
N GLY A 491 13.12 51.92 26.93
CA GLY A 491 11.74 51.97 27.43
C GLY A 491 10.66 52.28 26.38
N TYR A 492 11.01 52.45 25.10
CA TYR A 492 10.03 52.63 24.02
C TYR A 492 9.30 51.31 23.71
N LYS A 493 7.98 51.28 23.90
CA LYS A 493 7.20 50.03 23.88
C LYS A 493 6.86 49.54 22.46
N HIS A 494 6.72 50.45 21.50
CA HIS A 494 6.20 50.15 20.16
C HIS A 494 7.18 50.47 19.04
N VAL A 495 8.39 49.89 19.12
CA VAL A 495 9.42 50.05 18.08
C VAL A 495 9.31 48.95 17.04
N ARG A 496 9.21 49.31 15.77
CA ARG A 496 9.15 48.43 14.59
C ARG A 496 10.28 48.75 13.62
N ILE A 497 10.63 47.76 12.80
CA ILE A 497 11.67 47.88 11.77
C ILE A 497 10.97 47.90 10.42
N LEU A 498 11.25 48.90 9.59
CA LEU A 498 10.71 48.93 8.24
C LEU A 498 11.36 47.85 7.37
N LYS A 499 10.58 46.86 6.96
CA LYS A 499 11.06 45.75 6.14
C LYS A 499 11.51 46.26 4.76
N GLY A 500 12.74 45.92 4.37
CA GLY A 500 13.41 46.42 3.17
C GLY A 500 13.99 47.83 3.30
N GLY A 501 13.81 48.49 4.45
CA GLY A 501 14.34 49.84 4.70
C GLY A 501 13.86 50.88 3.67
N LEU A 502 14.73 51.84 3.33
CA LEU A 502 14.44 52.87 2.33
C LEU A 502 14.13 52.26 0.95
N GLY A 503 14.85 51.21 0.56
CA GLY A 503 14.62 50.50 -0.71
C GLY A 503 13.27 49.79 -0.77
N GLY A 504 12.82 49.20 0.33
CA GLY A 504 11.48 48.61 0.45
C GLY A 504 10.38 49.66 0.28
N TRP A 505 10.58 50.84 0.86
CA TRP A 505 9.66 51.97 0.74
C TRP A 505 9.55 52.50 -0.69
N THR A 506 10.69 52.70 -1.37
CA THR A 506 10.72 53.18 -2.76
C THR A 506 10.20 52.14 -3.74
N ASN A 507 10.49 50.86 -3.54
CA ASN A 507 9.95 49.77 -4.34
C ASN A 507 8.41 49.66 -4.22
N ALA A 508 7.86 50.01 -3.05
CA ALA A 508 6.41 50.13 -2.85
C ALA A 508 5.81 51.40 -3.50
N ARG A 509 6.62 52.21 -4.21
CA ARG A 509 6.23 53.46 -4.89
C ARG A 509 5.64 54.51 -3.95
N LEU A 510 6.06 54.50 -2.70
CA LEU A 510 5.61 55.46 -1.70
C LEU A 510 6.40 56.78 -1.80
N PRO A 511 5.80 57.92 -1.37
CA PRO A 511 6.46 59.23 -1.46
C PRO A 511 7.78 59.29 -0.69
N VAL A 512 8.73 60.08 -1.19
CA VAL A 512 10.04 60.35 -0.56
C VAL A 512 10.35 61.85 -0.62
N GLU A 513 11.18 62.33 0.30
CA GLU A 513 11.68 63.70 0.34
C GLU A 513 13.17 63.76 -0.04
N GLY A 514 13.60 64.88 -0.64
CA GLY A 514 15.01 65.21 -0.85
C GLY A 514 15.65 65.86 0.38
N LYS A 515 16.97 65.68 0.56
CA LYS A 515 17.73 66.27 1.69
C LYS A 515 18.07 67.76 1.51
N SER A 516 18.16 68.23 0.27
CA SER A 516 18.44 69.62 -0.14
C SER A 516 17.39 70.08 -1.16
N ALA A 517 17.29 71.40 -1.39
CA ALA A 517 16.40 72.01 -2.39
C ALA A 517 16.94 71.75 -3.82
N LEU A 518 16.91 70.49 -4.25
CA LEU A 518 17.32 70.09 -5.59
C LEU A 518 16.28 70.58 -6.62
N PRO A 519 16.72 71.04 -7.81
CA PRO A 519 15.82 71.27 -8.94
C PRO A 519 14.99 70.01 -9.25
N SER A 520 13.74 70.21 -9.68
CA SER A 520 12.75 69.16 -10.00
C SER A 520 13.32 68.04 -10.87
N ILE A 521 14.15 68.40 -11.85
CA ILE A 521 14.79 67.46 -12.76
C ILE A 521 15.85 66.58 -12.12
N GLY A 522 16.71 67.16 -11.29
CA GLY A 522 17.78 66.45 -10.60
C GLY A 522 17.20 65.40 -9.68
N LEU A 523 16.18 65.77 -8.90
CA LEU A 523 15.50 64.86 -7.99
C LEU A 523 14.82 63.69 -8.72
N GLU A 524 14.17 63.93 -9.86
CA GLU A 524 13.55 62.86 -10.65
C GLU A 524 14.59 61.93 -11.28
N ILE A 525 15.74 62.45 -11.73
CA ILE A 525 16.83 61.60 -12.22
C ILE A 525 17.41 60.77 -11.05
N TYR A 526 17.70 61.39 -9.91
CA TYR A 526 18.21 60.71 -8.71
C TYR A 526 17.29 59.62 -8.16
N LYS A 527 15.96 59.84 -8.13
CA LYS A 527 14.99 58.81 -7.68
C LYS A 527 15.03 57.54 -8.52
N ASN A 528 15.40 57.68 -9.79
CA ASN A 528 15.32 56.60 -10.78
C ASN A 528 16.68 56.02 -11.16
N LEU A 529 17.76 56.64 -10.71
CA LEU A 529 19.09 56.07 -10.66
C LEU A 529 19.22 55.29 -9.33
N SER A 530 18.93 53.99 -9.35
CA SER A 530 19.05 53.11 -8.19
C SER A 530 20.50 53.09 -7.66
N LEU A 531 20.68 53.31 -6.35
CA LEU A 531 21.95 53.44 -5.60
C LEU A 531 22.94 52.25 -5.68
N GLY A 532 22.73 51.28 -6.57
CA GLY A 532 23.45 50.01 -6.59
C GLY A 532 24.71 49.96 -7.47
N ASP A 533 24.75 50.62 -8.63
CA ASP A 533 25.85 50.50 -9.61
C ASP A 533 25.92 51.70 -10.58
N ILE A 534 25.98 52.92 -10.05
CA ILE A 534 26.14 54.14 -10.88
C ILE A 534 27.62 54.49 -10.93
N GLU A 535 28.20 54.51 -12.13
CA GLU A 535 29.58 54.95 -12.34
C GLU A 535 29.72 56.42 -11.93
N ARG A 536 30.77 56.72 -11.17
CA ARG A 536 31.09 58.07 -10.70
C ARG A 536 32.42 58.54 -11.27
N ARG A 537 32.48 59.82 -11.67
CA ARG A 537 33.72 60.45 -12.15
C ARG A 537 33.99 61.73 -11.38
N THR A 538 35.21 61.89 -10.89
CA THR A 538 35.64 63.05 -10.10
C THR A 538 36.65 63.89 -10.86
N PHE A 539 36.52 65.21 -10.76
CA PHE A 539 37.40 66.19 -11.39
C PHE A 539 37.83 67.24 -10.36
N LYS A 540 39.10 67.64 -10.40
CA LYS A 540 39.63 68.73 -9.58
C LYS A 540 39.36 70.09 -10.22
N ARG A 541 39.29 71.14 -9.40
CA ARG A 541 39.14 72.51 -9.89
C ARG A 541 40.13 72.83 -11.02
N GLY A 542 39.61 73.32 -12.13
CA GLY A 542 40.35 73.69 -13.34
C GLY A 542 40.48 72.57 -14.38
N GLU A 543 40.14 71.33 -14.04
CA GLU A 543 40.18 70.22 -15.00
C GLU A 543 39.05 70.30 -16.03
N ILE A 544 39.36 69.90 -17.26
CA ILE A 544 38.40 69.83 -18.37
C ILE A 544 37.70 68.49 -18.31
N ILE A 545 36.37 68.51 -18.19
CA ILE A 545 35.51 67.32 -18.16
C ILE A 545 35.33 66.76 -19.57
N PHE A 546 35.06 67.64 -20.54
CA PHE A 546 35.09 67.36 -21.99
C PHE A 546 35.25 68.67 -22.77
N LYS A 547 35.75 68.61 -24.01
CA LYS A 547 35.90 69.76 -24.91
C LYS A 547 34.77 69.82 -25.94
N GLU A 548 34.50 71.03 -26.43
CA GLU A 548 33.65 71.21 -27.61
C GLU A 548 34.19 70.38 -28.79
N GLY A 549 33.31 69.65 -29.47
CA GLY A 549 33.68 68.77 -30.58
C GLY A 549 34.04 67.33 -30.18
N ASP A 550 34.29 67.06 -28.88
CA ASP A 550 34.56 65.70 -28.43
C ASP A 550 33.37 64.77 -28.68
N ASP A 551 33.64 63.48 -28.91
CA ASP A 551 32.58 62.47 -28.95
C ASP A 551 31.88 62.39 -27.58
N ALA A 552 30.54 62.40 -27.60
CA ALA A 552 29.74 62.30 -26.39
C ALA A 552 29.83 60.91 -25.72
N ARG A 553 30.32 59.89 -26.45
CA ARG A 553 30.46 58.50 -26.01
C ARG A 553 29.18 57.92 -25.40
N ASP A 554 28.03 58.38 -25.89
CA ASP A 554 26.71 58.01 -25.38
C ASP A 554 26.55 58.25 -23.86
N GLU A 555 27.25 59.24 -23.29
CA GLU A 555 27.24 59.55 -21.86
C GLU A 555 26.85 61.00 -21.53
N ALA A 556 25.83 61.17 -20.70
CA ALA A 556 25.53 62.40 -19.99
C ALA A 556 25.91 62.26 -18.52
N PHE A 557 25.89 63.37 -17.80
CA PHE A 557 26.22 63.41 -16.38
C PHE A 557 25.13 64.12 -15.59
N VAL A 558 25.01 63.77 -14.32
CA VAL A 558 24.36 64.61 -13.31
C VAL A 558 25.40 65.00 -12.29
N ILE A 559 25.46 66.29 -11.97
CA ILE A 559 26.41 66.80 -10.98
C ILE A 559 25.98 66.31 -9.59
N HIS A 560 26.83 65.52 -8.95
CA HIS A 560 26.64 65.04 -7.57
C HIS A 560 27.14 66.02 -6.53
N SER A 561 28.24 66.70 -6.83
CA SER A 561 28.78 67.78 -6.00
C SER A 561 29.67 68.69 -6.86
N GLY A 562 29.84 69.94 -6.42
CA GLY A 562 30.66 70.95 -7.10
C GLY A 562 29.93 71.75 -8.20
N THR A 563 30.68 72.65 -8.84
CA THR A 563 30.16 73.57 -9.87
C THR A 563 30.95 73.43 -11.17
N VAL A 564 30.26 73.41 -12.31
CA VAL A 564 30.86 73.28 -13.65
C VAL A 564 30.60 74.54 -14.50
N GLU A 565 31.66 75.08 -15.09
CA GLU A 565 31.61 76.15 -16.10
C GLU A 565 31.47 75.56 -17.51
N ILE A 566 30.48 76.02 -18.26
CA ILE A 566 30.31 75.71 -19.68
C ILE A 566 30.91 76.84 -20.51
N ARG A 567 31.88 76.53 -21.36
CA ARG A 567 32.60 77.47 -22.22
C ARG A 567 32.41 77.11 -23.68
N ARG A 568 32.35 78.10 -24.57
CA ARG A 568 32.28 77.89 -26.01
C ARG A 568 33.16 78.88 -26.75
N SER A 569 33.78 78.42 -27.83
CA SER A 569 34.59 79.29 -28.68
C SER A 569 33.73 79.95 -29.76
N PHE A 570 33.78 81.28 -29.84
CA PHE A 570 33.22 82.06 -30.95
C PHE A 570 34.35 82.84 -31.61
N ASP A 571 34.56 82.65 -32.91
CA ASP A 571 35.60 83.32 -33.70
C ASP A 571 37.00 83.30 -33.06
N GLY A 572 37.34 82.19 -32.38
CA GLY A 572 38.63 81.98 -31.72
C GLY A 572 38.73 82.49 -30.27
N VAL A 573 37.67 83.08 -29.71
CA VAL A 573 37.62 83.56 -28.32
C VAL A 573 36.71 82.67 -27.47
N GLU A 574 37.25 82.10 -26.39
CA GLU A 574 36.50 81.31 -25.41
C GLU A 574 35.65 82.20 -24.49
N LYS A 575 34.33 81.99 -24.46
CA LYS A 575 33.39 82.69 -23.58
C LYS A 575 32.67 81.69 -22.67
N VAL A 576 32.49 82.05 -21.39
CA VAL A 576 31.68 81.28 -20.44
C VAL A 576 30.20 81.53 -20.75
N LEU A 577 29.48 80.46 -21.10
CA LEU A 577 28.05 80.48 -21.42
C LEU A 577 27.17 80.30 -20.19
N ASN A 578 27.56 79.39 -19.28
CA ASN A 578 26.76 79.08 -18.10
C ASN A 578 27.61 78.47 -16.98
N ARG A 579 27.10 78.51 -15.74
CA ARG A 579 27.61 77.75 -14.59
C ARG A 579 26.48 76.89 -14.06
N ILE A 580 26.71 75.58 -13.97
CA ILE A 580 25.71 74.61 -13.51
C ILE A 580 26.22 73.87 -12.27
N GLY A 581 25.32 73.62 -11.32
CA GLY A 581 25.66 73.08 -10.00
C GLY A 581 25.03 71.72 -9.70
N GLU A 582 25.10 71.32 -8.43
CA GLU A 582 24.57 70.05 -7.92
C GLU A 582 23.12 69.79 -8.38
N GLY A 583 22.87 68.56 -8.83
CA GLY A 583 21.57 68.10 -9.30
C GLY A 583 21.26 68.46 -10.76
N GLU A 584 22.07 69.29 -11.41
CA GLU A 584 21.84 69.65 -12.80
C GLU A 584 22.44 68.63 -13.79
N PRO A 585 21.77 68.37 -14.93
CA PRO A 585 22.34 67.56 -15.98
C PRO A 585 23.41 68.35 -16.77
N LEU A 586 24.46 67.63 -17.13
CA LEU A 586 25.61 68.09 -17.89
C LEU A 586 25.81 67.18 -19.11
N GLY A 587 25.91 67.78 -20.30
CA GLY A 587 26.27 67.07 -21.53
C GLY A 587 25.11 66.29 -22.17
N GLU A 588 23.88 66.52 -21.73
CA GLU A 588 22.66 65.87 -22.23
C GLU A 588 22.36 66.19 -23.70
N ILE A 589 22.78 67.37 -24.17
CA ILE A 589 22.54 67.82 -25.55
C ILE A 589 23.23 66.91 -26.58
N GLY A 590 24.44 66.43 -26.27
CA GLY A 590 25.20 65.53 -27.14
C GLY A 590 24.48 64.20 -27.36
N LEU A 591 23.79 63.70 -26.33
CA LEU A 591 23.06 62.43 -26.38
C LEU A 591 21.78 62.58 -27.20
N PHE A 592 20.97 63.60 -26.91
CA PHE A 592 19.73 63.83 -27.67
C PHE A 592 19.98 64.12 -29.15
N ARG A 593 21.09 64.80 -29.48
CA ARG A 593 21.45 65.10 -30.86
C ARG A 593 22.20 63.96 -31.56
N LYS A 594 22.62 62.92 -30.83
CA LYS A 594 23.56 61.88 -31.30
C LYS A 594 24.74 62.50 -32.05
N GLY A 595 25.36 63.50 -31.43
CA GLY A 595 26.39 64.33 -32.02
C GLY A 595 27.46 64.76 -31.01
N PRO A 596 28.54 65.41 -31.47
CA PRO A 596 29.65 65.80 -30.61
C PRO A 596 29.23 66.81 -29.54
N ARG A 597 30.02 66.92 -28.47
CA ARG A 597 29.82 67.85 -27.36
C ARG A 597 29.70 69.28 -27.89
N SER A 598 28.63 69.98 -27.50
CA SER A 598 28.28 71.30 -28.02
C SER A 598 29.06 72.47 -27.40
N ALA A 599 29.83 72.20 -26.35
CA ALA A 599 30.60 73.18 -25.57
C ALA A 599 31.67 72.45 -24.74
N THR A 600 32.69 73.17 -24.29
CA THR A 600 33.71 72.71 -23.35
C THR A 600 33.18 72.83 -21.91
N ALA A 601 33.30 71.79 -21.11
CA ALA A 601 32.92 71.80 -19.69
C ALA A 601 34.16 71.74 -18.79
N VAL A 602 34.28 72.70 -17.86
CA VAL A 602 35.45 72.84 -16.96
C VAL A 602 34.97 72.86 -15.51
N ALA A 603 35.62 72.09 -14.65
CA ALA A 603 35.33 72.07 -13.22
C ALA A 603 35.71 73.42 -12.58
N ALA A 604 34.74 74.18 -12.08
CA ALA A 604 35.00 75.45 -11.38
C ALA A 604 35.44 75.23 -9.92
N GLU A 605 35.05 74.08 -9.37
CA GLU A 605 35.38 73.54 -8.04
C GLU A 605 35.72 72.05 -8.18
N ASP A 606 36.01 71.36 -7.08
CA ASP A 606 36.08 69.90 -7.10
C ASP A 606 34.68 69.34 -7.39
N VAL A 607 34.56 68.55 -8.45
CA VAL A 607 33.27 68.09 -8.99
C VAL A 607 33.20 66.57 -8.98
N GLU A 608 32.09 66.02 -8.52
CA GLU A 608 31.74 64.61 -8.68
C GLU A 608 30.52 64.48 -9.59
N LEU A 609 30.61 63.61 -10.59
CA LEU A 609 29.58 63.37 -11.60
C LEU A 609 29.05 61.94 -11.50
N LEU A 610 27.75 61.77 -11.71
CA LEU A 610 27.11 60.48 -11.95
C LEU A 610 26.94 60.27 -13.45
N VAL A 611 27.50 59.19 -13.99
CA VAL A 611 27.43 58.87 -15.43
C VAL A 611 26.08 58.26 -15.77
N ILE A 612 25.45 58.77 -16.82
CA ILE A 612 24.18 58.28 -17.39
C ILE A 612 24.42 57.92 -18.85
N LYS A 613 24.31 56.62 -19.17
CA LYS A 613 24.41 56.13 -20.55
C LYS A 613 23.12 56.41 -21.35
N ASP A 614 23.23 56.55 -22.66
CA ASP A 614 22.14 56.88 -23.58
C ASP A 614 20.94 55.95 -23.43
N GLU A 615 21.15 54.63 -23.43
CA GLU A 615 20.09 53.64 -23.25
C GLU A 615 19.29 53.85 -21.95
N ARG A 616 19.98 54.25 -20.87
CA ARG A 616 19.36 54.50 -19.57
C ARG A 616 18.60 55.83 -19.60
N LEU A 617 19.16 56.86 -20.21
CA LEU A 617 18.50 58.16 -20.37
C LEU A 617 17.25 58.03 -21.26
N GLU A 618 17.34 57.33 -22.39
CA GLU A 618 16.20 57.03 -23.27
C GLU A 618 15.10 56.26 -22.51
N TRP A 619 15.48 55.24 -21.72
CA TRP A 619 14.52 54.51 -20.89
C TRP A 619 13.82 55.41 -19.87
N LEU A 620 14.57 56.30 -19.21
CA LEU A 620 14.03 57.25 -18.23
C LEU A 620 13.04 58.22 -18.87
N VAL A 621 13.38 58.79 -20.04
CA VAL A 621 12.51 59.72 -20.78
C VAL A 621 11.24 59.04 -21.26
N ARG A 622 11.33 57.81 -21.81
CA ARG A 622 10.17 57.05 -22.30
C ARG A 622 9.22 56.63 -21.17
N ASN A 623 9.76 56.21 -20.04
CA ASN A 623 8.97 55.62 -18.95
C ASN A 623 8.55 56.63 -17.87
N ARG A 624 9.04 57.89 -17.93
CA ARG A 624 8.70 58.97 -16.98
C ARG A 624 8.41 60.28 -17.71
N PRO A 625 7.15 60.47 -18.17
CA PRO A 625 6.75 61.65 -18.95
C PRO A 625 7.07 62.99 -18.25
N GLN A 626 6.99 63.04 -16.92
CA GLN A 626 7.31 64.24 -16.14
C GLN A 626 8.78 64.66 -16.29
N LEU A 627 9.72 63.71 -16.37
CA LEU A 627 11.13 64.00 -16.59
C LEU A 627 11.36 64.58 -18.01
N ALA A 628 10.66 64.04 -19.01
CA ALA A 628 10.73 64.53 -20.39
C ALA A 628 10.26 65.99 -20.50
N ILE A 629 9.14 66.33 -19.84
CA ILE A 629 8.61 67.71 -19.82
C ILE A 629 9.61 68.67 -19.21
N GLU A 630 10.27 68.27 -18.12
CA GLU A 630 11.23 69.13 -17.43
C GLU A 630 12.52 69.35 -18.23
N LEU A 631 12.99 68.32 -18.95
CA LEU A 631 14.10 68.44 -19.92
C LEU A 631 13.75 69.40 -21.05
N LEU A 632 12.55 69.28 -21.63
CA LEU A 632 12.07 70.16 -22.69
C LEU A 632 12.01 71.62 -22.23
N ARG A 633 11.50 71.87 -21.01
CA ARG A 633 11.46 73.21 -20.42
C ARG A 633 12.87 73.80 -20.26
N ARG A 634 13.84 73.01 -19.78
CA ARG A 634 15.24 73.44 -19.64
C ARG A 634 15.87 73.78 -20.99
N LEU A 635 15.71 72.91 -21.99
CA LEU A 635 16.23 73.16 -23.34
C LEU A 635 15.58 74.39 -23.98
N SER A 636 14.29 74.60 -23.78
CA SER A 636 13.59 75.82 -24.22
C SER A 636 14.19 77.08 -23.59
N ASN A 637 14.45 77.08 -22.29
CA ASN A 637 15.08 78.21 -21.60
C ASN A 637 16.52 78.46 -22.09
N LEU A 638 17.28 77.40 -22.39
CA LEU A 638 18.63 77.50 -22.95
C LEU A 638 18.63 78.16 -24.34
N VAL A 639 17.67 77.82 -25.20
CA VAL A 639 17.51 78.45 -26.53
C VAL A 639 17.20 79.94 -26.38
N VAL A 640 16.26 80.30 -25.50
CA VAL A 640 15.91 81.72 -25.25
C VAL A 640 17.12 82.50 -24.74
N ALA A 641 17.90 81.93 -23.82
CA ALA A 641 19.11 82.57 -23.31
C ALA A 641 20.18 82.76 -24.40
N THR A 642 20.38 81.78 -25.29
CA THR A 642 21.35 81.90 -26.40
C THR A 642 20.94 82.87 -27.50
N ASP A 643 19.64 82.99 -27.79
CA ASP A 643 19.13 83.98 -28.75
C ASP A 643 19.26 85.42 -28.22
N GLN A 644 19.03 85.64 -26.92
CA GLN A 644 19.24 86.94 -26.29
C GLN A 644 20.71 87.38 -26.33
N GLU A 645 21.67 86.45 -26.17
CA GLU A 645 23.09 86.76 -26.31
C GLU A 645 23.51 87.04 -27.76
N ARG A 646 22.93 86.35 -28.76
CA ARG A 646 23.18 86.60 -30.19
C ARG A 646 22.63 87.95 -30.65
N ALA A 647 21.48 88.38 -30.13
CA ALA A 647 20.90 89.68 -30.45
C ALA A 647 21.74 90.88 -29.95
N GLN A 648 22.66 90.66 -29.01
CA GLN A 648 23.56 91.68 -28.46
C GLN A 648 24.95 91.70 -29.15
N ALA A 649 25.19 90.88 -30.17
CA ALA A 649 26.43 90.91 -30.95
C ALA A 649 26.33 91.92 -32.13
N PRO A 650 27.32 92.81 -32.35
CA PRO A 650 27.23 93.84 -33.40
C PRO A 650 27.27 93.23 -34.81
N SER A 651 26.40 93.70 -35.72
CA SER A 651 26.34 93.23 -37.11
C SER A 651 27.57 93.68 -37.90
N VAL A 652 28.31 92.73 -38.47
CA VAL A 652 29.40 93.02 -39.40
C VAL A 652 28.81 93.41 -40.76
N ARG A 653 29.16 94.60 -41.26
CA ARG A 653 28.99 95.03 -42.66
C ARG A 653 30.29 94.82 -43.42
#